data_AF-A0A4P9J219-F1
#
_entry.id   AF-A0A4P9J219-F1
#
_cell.length_a   1.000
_cell.length_b   1.000
_cell.length_c   1.000
_cell.angle_alpha   90.00
_cell.angle_beta   90.00
_cell.angle_gamma   90.00
#
_symmetry.space_group_name_H-M   'P 1'
#
loop_
_entity.id
_entity.type
_entity.pdbx_description
1 polymer ?
#
loop_
_entity_poly.entity_id
_entity_poly.type
_entity_poly.pdbx_seq_one_letter_code
_entity_poly.pdbx_strand_id
1 'polypeptide(L)'
;MKFKHFALCAIAAAIVGCDTNSNNNDNNLGSIALSGTVTSGQTLTAEVSDPDGISGDVTYYWYADGEAIAGANSASFTLTDDQIGLPITVQGLYTDDGGINESHITDPTADVAAIAFPASLTITGDALVGSQLTANVADENGFDGDTVTYKWFADDIEIADEALSTLTLTDAQFGTVITVSASFEDSRGFNESVTSAGTEVVARTNSEGEVTISGTPTVGNILTAEVADTDGATGDITYQWLADAQEIDGAIESTFTVDASLLGQKISVQVAYTDDNGFIEDNTSEETIAVSAIAVDEAGSVAIMGVVPYLTTGELTAEITDNNGVEEANVTYTWSADGVEIAGSNSKTFTPSDYAGSIMSVKATYTDNDGFASEVTNSLDTLVYTQLVSNPEALLGAISGGLADGDVIGLNTGVYADMDAILLTSAVTLRAVEGQTPVLSGEVCVHVAAGVDGAGLTGLTFKNIDTKAGAFCETEEGAVIYSEGDNFTFSQNTMDGEEATLNNSEYHWLMIKGQSALVERNTFSNRNVAEKGSVIKISSSSSDHVIQYNLFSDSDNPNFDQSSLYLINAGSTTGSGAADNANFTIQYNRVENFVTGRRLMRVQTSGATIKGNTIVNPNGGISLEDGGFNSVTDNIIIRTTDIASSSDRPAGVLITPLGHTVSNNYIAGIRSGNKEAGGIVFTANPFSQADGGVPNSGNQAVLDSAGDFTLNVTNNTVLNSQQPIVFSTEIGSRAPVADCDELTAANAPVLYGLTKNAFVINFNGNLIANGLGDQTDADTISSSATTQGLFYPNTLDSDHAFEYDCDLINHDSSLLSNNFGYMDSRVSGDASGDWVEIRKLNGNGAFDTDGAIDQDPATNGKEVLEYVTAASTLLETDPAGLQAEAGAKGLHYIQSSEVGVGSTWKIQND
;
A
#
# COMPACT_ATOMS: atom_id res chain seq x y z
N MET A 1 9.10 8.10 63.39
CA MET A 1 10.29 8.81 63.89
C MET A 1 10.04 10.31 63.71
N LYS A 2 10.01 11.11 64.82
CA LYS A 2 9.94 12.60 64.86
C LYS A 2 8.61 13.21 64.34
N PHE A 3 8.05 14.35 64.75
CA PHE A 3 8.26 15.44 65.72
C PHE A 3 6.96 16.28 65.50
N LYS A 4 6.12 16.68 66.47
CA LYS A 4 6.21 17.91 67.26
C LYS A 4 4.79 18.37 67.62
N HIS A 5 4.59 18.70 68.89
CA HIS A 5 3.57 19.60 69.41
C HIS A 5 3.54 20.94 68.64
N PHE A 6 2.36 21.53 68.47
CA PHE A 6 2.12 22.95 68.81
C PHE A 6 0.62 23.23 68.98
N ALA A 7 0.19 23.36 70.23
CA ALA A 7 -1.01 24.09 70.60
C ALA A 7 -0.82 25.58 70.28
N LEU A 8 -1.79 26.19 69.61
CA LEU A 8 -1.96 27.63 69.58
C LEU A 8 -3.39 27.98 70.03
N CYS A 9 -3.49 28.37 71.30
CA CYS A 9 -4.63 29.14 71.82
C CYS A 9 -4.71 30.49 71.08
N ALA A 10 -5.91 30.89 70.64
CA ALA A 10 -6.29 32.30 70.64
C ALA A 10 -7.82 32.51 70.58
N ILE A 11 -8.37 32.80 71.77
CA ILE A 11 -9.41 33.81 72.02
C ILE A 11 -10.86 33.41 71.73
N ALA A 12 -11.46 32.72 72.70
CA ALA A 12 -12.78 33.11 73.20
C ALA A 12 -12.57 34.18 74.29
N ALA A 13 -12.88 35.45 74.01
CA ALA A 13 -13.11 36.49 75.03
C ALA A 13 -13.64 37.80 74.40
N ALA A 14 -14.95 37.84 74.12
CA ALA A 14 -15.79 39.04 74.01
C ALA A 14 -17.23 38.51 74.12
N ILE A 15 -18.03 38.72 75.17
CA ILE A 15 -18.35 39.96 75.90
C ILE A 15 -18.87 39.53 77.29
N VAL A 16 -18.18 39.94 78.36
CA VAL A 16 -18.83 40.15 79.67
C VAL A 16 -19.36 41.58 79.61
N GLY A 17 -20.62 41.71 79.22
CA GLY A 17 -21.44 42.89 79.50
C GLY A 17 -21.89 42.81 80.95
N CYS A 18 -21.72 43.90 81.67
CA CYS A 18 -22.04 44.07 83.09
C CYS A 18 -23.43 43.53 83.48
N ASP A 19 -23.46 42.82 84.62
CA ASP A 19 -24.10 43.32 85.86
C ASP A 19 -25.11 44.47 85.62
N THR A 20 -26.40 44.35 85.83
CA THR A 20 -27.14 43.69 86.91
C THR A 20 -28.57 43.51 86.43
N ASN A 21 -29.17 42.32 86.56
CA ASN A 21 -30.37 42.19 87.38
C ASN A 21 -30.75 40.73 87.65
N SER A 22 -30.51 40.32 88.91
CA SER A 22 -31.30 39.36 89.69
C SER A 22 -32.03 38.22 88.96
N ASN A 23 -31.28 37.21 88.53
CA ASN A 23 -31.73 35.82 88.56
C ASN A 23 -30.52 34.90 88.76
N ASN A 24 -30.38 34.39 89.97
CA ASN A 24 -29.38 33.41 90.37
C ASN A 24 -29.70 32.04 89.76
N ASN A 25 -29.31 31.83 88.49
CA ASN A 25 -29.20 30.51 87.89
C ASN A 25 -27.74 30.29 87.46
N ASP A 26 -26.96 29.57 88.27
CA ASP A 26 -25.65 29.05 87.84
C ASP A 26 -25.90 28.12 86.63
N ASN A 27 -25.27 28.36 85.48
CA ASN A 27 -25.36 27.46 84.33
C ASN A 27 -24.63 26.13 84.61
N ASN A 28 -25.30 25.00 84.38
CA ASN A 28 -24.72 23.68 84.51
C ASN A 28 -24.29 23.14 83.13
N LEU A 29 -23.00 23.30 82.76
CA LEU A 29 -22.44 22.88 81.47
C LEU A 29 -22.84 21.44 81.06
N GLY A 30 -23.26 21.29 79.81
CA GLY A 30 -23.55 19.99 79.21
C GLY A 30 -22.31 19.23 78.73
N SER A 31 -22.56 18.14 78.00
CA SER A 31 -21.53 17.21 77.51
C SER A 31 -21.95 16.54 76.20
N ILE A 32 -20.97 16.09 75.42
CA ILE A 32 -21.18 15.26 74.23
C ILE A 32 -20.44 13.93 74.37
N ALA A 33 -21.10 12.84 73.98
CA ALA A 33 -20.53 11.50 73.97
C ALA A 33 -20.60 10.89 72.57
N LEU A 34 -19.54 10.19 72.18
CA LEU A 34 -19.44 9.47 70.93
C LEU A 34 -19.53 7.96 71.18
N SER A 35 -20.37 7.27 70.40
CA SER A 35 -20.55 5.81 70.49
C SER A 35 -20.56 5.17 69.10
N GLY A 36 -20.27 3.87 69.04
CA GLY A 36 -20.17 3.10 67.80
C GLY A 36 -18.80 2.40 67.66
N THR A 37 -18.67 1.59 66.63
CA THR A 37 -17.41 0.87 66.33
C THR A 37 -16.63 1.66 65.29
N VAL A 38 -15.34 1.90 65.56
CA VAL A 38 -14.50 2.77 64.75
C VAL A 38 -13.79 1.92 63.68
N THR A 39 -14.57 1.49 62.69
CA THR A 39 -14.15 0.60 61.60
C THR A 39 -14.84 1.03 60.31
N SER A 40 -14.14 0.97 59.17
CA SER A 40 -14.74 1.36 57.87
C SER A 40 -16.05 0.60 57.62
N GLY A 41 -17.05 1.31 57.10
CA GLY A 41 -18.41 0.81 56.89
C GLY A 41 -19.32 0.83 58.14
N GLN A 42 -18.79 1.11 59.34
CA GLN A 42 -19.60 1.23 60.56
C GLN A 42 -20.04 2.68 60.82
N THR A 43 -21.13 2.86 61.56
CA THR A 43 -21.69 4.17 61.89
C THR A 43 -21.36 4.57 63.33
N LEU A 44 -20.79 5.77 63.50
CA LEU A 44 -20.63 6.43 64.79
C LEU A 44 -21.83 7.34 65.06
N THR A 45 -22.23 7.47 66.33
CA THR A 45 -23.37 8.28 66.78
C THR A 45 -22.98 9.16 67.96
N ALA A 46 -23.32 10.44 67.87
CA ALA A 46 -23.05 11.50 68.82
C ALA A 46 -24.31 11.84 69.61
N GLU A 47 -24.23 11.83 70.93
CA GLU A 47 -25.33 12.20 71.83
C GLU A 47 -24.89 13.36 72.73
N VAL A 48 -25.73 14.40 72.82
CA VAL A 48 -25.49 15.56 73.66
C VAL A 48 -26.47 15.54 74.83
N SER A 49 -25.98 15.79 76.04
CA SER A 49 -26.79 15.85 77.25
C SER A 49 -26.40 17.06 78.09
N ASP A 50 -27.41 17.78 78.56
CA ASP A 50 -27.27 18.96 79.40
C ASP A 50 -28.15 18.86 80.66
N PRO A 51 -27.62 19.08 81.88
CA PRO A 51 -28.40 19.07 83.12
C PRO A 51 -29.55 20.08 83.16
N ASP A 52 -29.43 21.21 82.46
CA ASP A 52 -30.47 22.24 82.38
C ASP A 52 -31.56 21.88 81.35
N GLY A 53 -31.31 20.87 80.51
CA GLY A 53 -32.22 20.37 79.48
C GLY A 53 -31.93 20.93 78.09
N ILE A 54 -32.25 20.17 77.04
CA ILE A 54 -32.10 20.59 75.64
C ILE A 54 -33.41 20.31 74.90
N SER A 55 -34.21 21.34 74.64
CA SER A 55 -35.44 21.26 73.84
C SER A 55 -35.28 21.74 72.39
N GLY A 56 -34.17 22.43 72.09
CA GLY A 56 -33.82 22.90 70.73
C GLY A 56 -33.04 21.86 69.90
N ASP A 57 -32.81 22.18 68.62
CA ASP A 57 -32.03 21.32 67.72
C ASP A 57 -30.52 21.42 68.01
N VAL A 58 -29.82 20.29 67.90
CA VAL A 58 -28.35 20.22 67.99
C VAL A 58 -27.75 20.17 66.58
N THR A 59 -26.80 21.05 66.30
CA THR A 59 -26.02 21.02 65.04
C THR A 59 -24.71 20.28 65.25
N TYR A 60 -24.38 19.32 64.38
CA TYR A 60 -23.17 18.52 64.46
C TYR A 60 -22.17 18.87 63.36
N TYR A 61 -20.88 18.72 63.65
CA TYR A 61 -19.79 18.76 62.68
C TYR A 61 -18.80 17.63 63.00
N TRP A 62 -18.55 16.76 62.02
CA TRP A 62 -17.62 15.64 62.16
C TRP A 62 -16.25 15.98 61.57
N TYR A 63 -15.20 15.45 62.18
CA TYR A 63 -13.81 15.68 61.79
C TYR A 63 -13.04 14.36 61.75
N ALA A 64 -12.12 14.23 60.78
CA ALA A 64 -11.12 13.17 60.72
C ALA A 64 -9.73 13.80 60.90
N ASP A 65 -8.99 13.35 61.91
CA ASP A 65 -7.70 13.92 62.33
C ASP A 65 -7.71 15.46 62.49
N GLY A 66 -8.84 16.00 62.96
CA GLY A 66 -9.05 17.43 63.17
C GLY A 66 -9.50 18.23 61.94
N GLU A 67 -9.54 17.64 60.75
CA GLU A 67 -10.05 18.26 59.53
C GLU A 67 -11.55 17.97 59.34
N ALA A 68 -12.32 18.99 58.96
CA ALA A 68 -13.78 18.87 58.87
C ALA A 68 -14.21 18.00 57.69
N ILE A 69 -15.07 17.01 57.95
CA ILE A 69 -15.65 16.15 56.92
C ILE A 69 -16.83 16.89 56.30
N ALA A 70 -16.68 17.30 55.04
CA ALA A 70 -17.67 18.11 54.35
C ALA A 70 -19.04 17.40 54.27
N GLY A 71 -20.09 18.07 54.75
CA GLY A 71 -21.47 17.59 54.69
C GLY A 71 -21.88 16.62 55.80
N ALA A 72 -20.95 16.19 56.65
CA ALA A 72 -21.24 15.37 57.82
C ALA A 72 -21.77 16.23 58.97
N ASN A 73 -23.07 16.52 58.95
CA ASN A 73 -23.72 17.42 59.92
C ASN A 73 -24.85 16.77 60.75
N SER A 74 -24.98 15.44 60.66
CA SER A 74 -26.00 14.68 61.39
C SER A 74 -25.47 14.15 62.72
N ALA A 75 -26.37 13.76 63.63
CA ALA A 75 -26.00 13.10 64.88
C ALA A 75 -25.28 11.76 64.67
N SER A 76 -25.31 11.19 63.46
CA SER A 76 -24.61 9.97 63.10
C SER A 76 -23.77 10.15 61.83
N PHE A 77 -22.62 9.47 61.76
CA PHE A 77 -21.72 9.46 60.61
C PHE A 77 -21.23 8.05 60.29
N THR A 78 -21.37 7.60 59.04
CA THR A 78 -20.87 6.30 58.59
C THR A 78 -19.46 6.46 58.05
N LEU A 79 -18.53 5.70 58.62
CA LEU A 79 -17.13 5.70 58.24
C LEU A 79 -16.96 5.09 56.86
N THR A 80 -16.17 5.74 56.02
CA THR A 80 -15.77 5.24 54.69
C THR A 80 -14.28 4.93 54.69
N ASP A 81 -13.79 4.35 53.59
CA ASP A 81 -12.38 4.00 53.46
C ASP A 81 -11.45 5.24 53.55
N ASP A 82 -11.93 6.42 53.17
CA ASP A 82 -11.21 7.70 53.30
C ASP A 82 -10.84 8.05 54.75
N GLN A 83 -11.49 7.42 55.74
CA GLN A 83 -11.21 7.66 57.16
C GLN A 83 -10.30 6.60 57.78
N ILE A 84 -9.92 5.52 57.07
CA ILE A 84 -9.05 4.46 57.62
C ILE A 84 -7.73 5.07 58.12
N GLY A 85 -7.34 4.69 59.34
CA GLY A 85 -6.12 5.20 59.98
C GLY A 85 -6.24 6.60 60.59
N LEU A 86 -7.40 7.26 60.48
CA LEU A 86 -7.62 8.59 61.06
C LEU A 86 -8.52 8.50 62.31
N PRO A 87 -8.23 9.22 63.40
CA PRO A 87 -9.14 9.33 64.53
C PRO A 87 -10.29 10.28 64.21
N ILE A 88 -11.48 10.02 64.77
CA ILE A 88 -12.69 10.79 64.51
C ILE A 88 -13.08 11.60 65.74
N THR A 89 -13.49 12.86 65.54
CA THR A 89 -14.15 13.69 66.56
C THR A 89 -15.46 14.26 66.02
N VAL A 90 -16.35 14.63 66.93
CA VAL A 90 -17.59 15.34 66.58
C VAL A 90 -17.82 16.51 67.53
N GLN A 91 -18.20 17.65 66.96
CA GLN A 91 -18.59 18.84 67.69
C GLN A 91 -20.11 19.02 67.64
N GLY A 92 -20.75 19.23 68.79
CA GLY A 92 -22.18 19.56 68.91
C GLY A 92 -22.37 20.98 69.43
N LEU A 93 -23.23 21.76 68.75
CA LEU A 93 -23.61 23.12 69.13
C LEU A 93 -25.12 23.20 69.34
N TYR A 94 -25.54 23.79 70.47
CA TYR A 94 -26.96 23.91 70.84
C TYR A 94 -27.20 25.08 71.81
N THR A 95 -28.48 25.41 72.03
CA THR A 95 -28.92 26.32 73.11
C THR A 95 -29.66 25.46 74.15
N ASP A 96 -29.27 25.55 75.42
CA ASP A 96 -29.96 24.85 76.51
C ASP A 96 -31.33 25.48 76.86
N ASP A 97 -32.10 24.81 77.71
CA ASP A 97 -33.42 25.29 78.16
C ASP A 97 -33.31 26.47 79.15
N GLY A 98 -32.11 26.76 79.66
CA GLY A 98 -31.75 27.97 80.38
C GLY A 98 -31.53 29.20 79.48
N GLY A 99 -31.47 29.00 78.16
CA GLY A 99 -31.26 30.02 77.13
C GLY A 99 -29.80 30.36 76.84
N ILE A 100 -28.84 29.52 77.24
CA ILE A 100 -27.40 29.72 76.99
C ILE A 100 -26.93 28.86 75.81
N ASN A 101 -26.07 29.43 74.95
CA ASN A 101 -25.47 28.69 73.83
C ASN A 101 -24.23 27.92 74.30
N GLU A 102 -24.21 26.61 74.03
CA GLU A 102 -23.10 25.72 74.36
C GLU A 102 -22.50 25.05 73.10
N SER A 103 -21.23 24.67 73.21
CA SER A 103 -20.49 23.97 72.16
C SER A 103 -19.48 23.03 72.79
N HIS A 104 -19.59 21.73 72.47
CA HIS A 104 -18.70 20.70 73.00
C HIS A 104 -18.17 19.82 71.87
N ILE A 105 -16.91 19.40 71.98
CA ILE A 105 -16.27 18.46 71.05
C ILE A 105 -15.83 17.22 71.83
N THR A 106 -15.99 16.04 71.23
CA THR A 106 -15.56 14.79 71.85
C THR A 106 -14.04 14.66 71.82
N ASP A 107 -13.49 13.84 72.72
CA ASP A 107 -12.14 13.33 72.55
C ASP A 107 -12.05 12.49 71.24
N PRO A 108 -10.87 12.44 70.59
CA PRO A 108 -10.68 11.62 69.39
C PRO A 108 -10.88 10.14 69.68
N THR A 109 -11.53 9.44 68.75
CA THR A 109 -11.57 7.98 68.76
C THR A 109 -10.17 7.38 68.58
N ALA A 110 -10.04 6.05 68.73
CA ALA A 110 -8.94 5.35 68.09
C ALA A 110 -9.01 5.50 66.56
N ASP A 111 -7.91 5.23 65.86
CA ASP A 111 -7.86 5.26 64.40
C ASP A 111 -8.85 4.25 63.80
N VAL A 112 -9.53 4.64 62.72
CA VAL A 112 -10.51 3.76 62.04
C VAL A 112 -9.81 2.52 61.49
N ALA A 113 -10.28 1.34 61.91
CA ALA A 113 -9.77 0.06 61.44
C ALA A 113 -10.35 -0.33 60.06
N ALA A 114 -9.56 -1.05 59.27
CA ALA A 114 -9.99 -1.67 58.01
C ALA A 114 -10.71 -3.02 58.22
N ILE A 115 -11.44 -3.50 57.21
CA ILE A 115 -12.07 -4.84 57.15
C ILE A 115 -11.36 -5.66 56.07
N ALA A 116 -11.08 -6.93 56.37
CA ALA A 116 -10.48 -7.90 55.45
C ALA A 116 -11.51 -8.49 54.48
N PHE A 117 -11.08 -8.78 53.25
CA PHE A 117 -11.86 -9.49 52.22
C PHE A 117 -11.13 -10.78 51.82
N PRO A 118 -11.86 -11.88 51.53
CA PRO A 118 -11.24 -13.13 51.17
C PRO A 118 -10.79 -13.16 49.71
N ALA A 119 -9.55 -13.54 49.46
CA ALA A 119 -9.03 -13.83 48.12
C ALA A 119 -9.48 -15.20 47.56
N SER A 120 -9.39 -15.37 46.25
CA SER A 120 -9.65 -16.64 45.54
C SER A 120 -8.56 -16.97 44.53
N LEU A 121 -8.35 -18.25 44.25
CA LEU A 121 -7.30 -18.75 43.34
C LEU A 121 -7.83 -19.89 42.47
N THR A 122 -7.66 -19.76 41.15
CA THR A 122 -8.07 -20.77 40.17
C THR A 122 -6.93 -21.11 39.23
N ILE A 123 -6.94 -22.33 38.69
CA ILE A 123 -6.03 -22.75 37.62
C ILE A 123 -6.82 -22.82 36.31
N THR A 124 -6.25 -22.28 35.24
CA THR A 124 -6.72 -22.45 33.85
C THR A 124 -5.65 -23.11 33.00
N GLY A 125 -6.05 -23.81 31.94
CA GLY A 125 -5.17 -24.56 31.04
C GLY A 125 -5.47 -26.06 31.07
N ASP A 126 -4.96 -26.79 30.08
CA ASP A 126 -5.16 -28.22 29.95
C ASP A 126 -4.13 -29.00 30.77
N ALA A 127 -4.58 -30.03 31.49
CA ALA A 127 -3.72 -30.94 32.24
C ALA A 127 -3.07 -31.96 31.29
N LEU A 128 -2.24 -31.49 30.37
CA LEU A 128 -1.51 -32.31 29.41
C LEU A 128 -0.01 -32.01 29.49
N VAL A 129 0.83 -33.04 29.37
CA VAL A 129 2.28 -32.84 29.25
C VAL A 129 2.57 -31.89 28.08
N GLY A 130 3.45 -30.90 28.29
CA GLY A 130 3.77 -29.84 27.33
C GLY A 130 2.85 -28.61 27.39
N SER A 131 1.66 -28.73 28.00
CA SER A 131 0.73 -27.60 28.17
C SER A 131 1.13 -26.69 29.33
N GLN A 132 0.72 -25.41 29.25
CA GLN A 132 0.92 -24.44 30.31
C GLN A 132 -0.36 -24.26 31.13
N LEU A 133 -0.22 -24.33 32.45
CA LEU A 133 -1.23 -23.94 33.43
C LEU A 133 -0.99 -22.51 33.89
N THR A 134 -2.06 -21.76 34.16
CA THR A 134 -2.02 -20.38 34.67
C THR A 134 -2.82 -20.26 35.96
N ALA A 135 -2.20 -19.69 36.99
CA ALA A 135 -2.80 -19.37 38.27
C ALA A 135 -3.41 -17.96 38.23
N ASN A 136 -4.71 -17.85 38.49
CA ASN A 136 -5.44 -16.59 38.49
C ASN A 136 -5.92 -16.27 39.92
N VAL A 137 -5.33 -15.25 40.52
CA VAL A 137 -5.71 -14.70 41.83
C VAL A 137 -6.75 -13.59 41.63
N ALA A 138 -7.80 -13.58 42.44
CA ALA A 138 -8.78 -12.49 42.49
C ALA A 138 -9.10 -12.11 43.93
N ASP A 139 -9.19 -10.80 44.19
CA ASP A 139 -9.46 -10.22 45.50
C ASP A 139 -10.21 -8.88 45.34
N GLU A 140 -11.24 -8.65 46.16
CA GLU A 140 -12.24 -7.58 45.91
C GLU A 140 -11.72 -6.17 46.22
N ASN A 141 -10.80 -6.05 47.16
CA ASN A 141 -10.12 -4.80 47.54
C ASN A 141 -8.77 -4.60 46.83
N GLY A 142 -8.38 -5.52 45.95
CA GLY A 142 -7.22 -5.41 45.07
C GLY A 142 -5.87 -5.63 45.78
N PHE A 143 -4.84 -5.91 44.98
CA PHE A 143 -3.48 -6.19 45.44
C PHE A 143 -2.46 -5.82 44.35
N ASP A 144 -1.18 -5.78 44.71
CA ASP A 144 -0.09 -5.62 43.75
C ASP A 144 0.32 -6.99 43.18
N GLY A 145 0.02 -7.22 41.90
CA GLY A 145 0.30 -8.48 41.21
C GLY A 145 1.78 -8.87 41.19
N ASP A 146 2.69 -7.90 41.27
CA ASP A 146 4.14 -8.15 41.26
C ASP A 146 4.66 -8.70 42.59
N THR A 147 3.85 -8.67 43.64
CA THR A 147 4.21 -9.13 44.99
C THR A 147 3.71 -10.54 45.31
N VAL A 148 2.92 -11.14 44.43
CA VAL A 148 2.36 -12.48 44.65
C VAL A 148 3.44 -13.55 44.55
N THR A 149 3.56 -14.36 45.59
CA THR A 149 4.43 -15.54 45.59
C THR A 149 3.61 -16.80 45.31
N TYR A 150 3.95 -17.53 44.25
CA TYR A 150 3.31 -18.80 43.89
C TYR A 150 4.14 -20.00 44.36
N LYS A 151 3.45 -21.10 44.69
CA LYS A 151 4.04 -22.43 44.88
C LYS A 151 3.16 -23.47 44.21
N TRP A 152 3.71 -24.23 43.28
CA TRP A 152 3.00 -25.31 42.60
C TRP A 152 3.26 -26.66 43.25
N PHE A 153 2.28 -27.55 43.21
CA PHE A 153 2.34 -28.88 43.79
C PHE A 153 1.81 -29.92 42.82
N ALA A 154 2.44 -31.10 42.80
CA ALA A 154 1.97 -32.31 42.12
C ALA A 154 1.68 -33.37 43.19
N ASP A 155 0.43 -33.83 43.31
CA ASP A 155 -0.04 -34.74 44.37
C ASP A 155 0.45 -34.33 45.78
N ASP A 156 0.24 -33.05 46.13
CA ASP A 156 0.66 -32.42 47.40
C ASP A 156 2.18 -32.30 47.63
N ILE A 157 3.02 -32.64 46.63
CA ILE A 157 4.48 -32.45 46.68
C ILE A 157 4.86 -31.17 45.93
N GLU A 158 5.55 -30.25 46.61
CA GLU A 158 6.00 -28.99 46.02
C GLU A 158 6.93 -29.24 44.82
N ILE A 159 6.62 -28.60 43.69
CA ILE A 159 7.46 -28.59 42.50
C ILE A 159 8.54 -27.52 42.73
N ALA A 160 9.79 -27.97 42.84
CA ALA A 160 10.90 -27.09 43.18
C ALA A 160 11.12 -25.99 42.14
N ASP A 161 11.51 -24.80 42.61
CA ASP A 161 11.88 -23.63 41.81
C ASP A 161 10.75 -23.00 40.95
N GLU A 162 9.51 -23.45 41.11
CA GLU A 162 8.32 -22.91 40.41
C GLU A 162 7.60 -21.84 41.23
N ALA A 163 7.94 -20.57 40.98
CA ALA A 163 7.42 -19.41 41.71
C ALA A 163 6.60 -18.42 40.86
N LEU A 164 6.40 -18.71 39.57
CA LEU A 164 5.65 -17.87 38.64
C LEU A 164 4.15 -18.19 38.67
N SER A 165 3.34 -17.26 38.15
CA SER A 165 1.90 -17.47 37.95
C SER A 165 1.56 -18.50 36.87
N THR A 166 2.56 -19.05 36.18
CA THR A 166 2.40 -20.07 35.15
C THR A 166 3.30 -21.26 35.42
N LEU A 167 2.82 -22.47 35.10
CA LEU A 167 3.58 -23.72 35.17
C LEU A 167 3.44 -24.48 33.85
N THR A 168 4.55 -24.77 33.18
CA THR A 168 4.55 -25.69 32.04
C THR A 168 4.68 -27.13 32.55
N LEU A 169 3.71 -27.98 32.19
CA LEU A 169 3.70 -29.38 32.59
C LEU A 169 4.75 -30.15 31.82
N THR A 170 5.58 -30.88 32.55
CA THR A 170 6.57 -31.78 31.97
C THR A 170 6.18 -33.22 32.22
N ASP A 171 6.94 -34.13 31.62
CA ASP A 171 6.74 -35.56 31.78
C ASP A 171 6.89 -36.02 33.25
N ALA A 172 7.58 -35.24 34.10
CA ALA A 172 7.67 -35.49 35.54
C ALA A 172 6.33 -35.32 36.29
N GLN A 173 5.37 -34.60 35.71
CA GLN A 173 4.04 -34.40 36.27
C GLN A 173 2.99 -35.38 35.70
N PHE A 174 3.35 -36.23 34.74
CA PHE A 174 2.41 -37.21 34.18
C PHE A 174 1.78 -38.09 35.28
N GLY A 175 0.46 -38.22 35.23
CA GLY A 175 -0.31 -39.00 36.19
C GLY A 175 -0.57 -38.32 37.55
N THR A 176 -0.16 -37.07 37.74
CA THR A 176 -0.37 -36.32 39.00
C THR A 176 -1.51 -35.29 38.87
N VAL A 177 -2.07 -34.85 40.00
CA VAL A 177 -2.99 -33.71 40.09
C VAL A 177 -2.21 -32.45 40.50
N ILE A 178 -2.43 -31.34 39.80
CA ILE A 178 -1.73 -30.09 40.07
C ILE A 178 -2.57 -29.15 40.94
N THR A 179 -1.94 -28.56 41.95
CA THR A 179 -2.50 -27.45 42.73
C THR A 179 -1.49 -26.30 42.83
N VAL A 180 -1.97 -25.10 43.12
CA VAL A 180 -1.11 -23.92 43.35
C VAL A 180 -1.56 -23.19 44.60
N SER A 181 -0.60 -22.69 45.38
CA SER A 181 -0.86 -21.70 46.43
C SER A 181 -0.28 -20.34 46.06
N ALA A 182 -1.00 -19.28 46.41
CA ALA A 182 -0.59 -17.89 46.23
C ALA A 182 -0.60 -17.19 47.59
N SER A 183 0.44 -16.41 47.89
CA SER A 183 0.53 -15.58 49.10
C SER A 183 0.94 -14.16 48.74
N PHE A 184 0.25 -13.15 49.29
CA PHE A 184 0.44 -11.73 49.00
C PHE A 184 -0.12 -10.83 50.13
N GLU A 185 0.21 -9.55 50.10
CA GLU A 185 -0.44 -8.52 50.95
C GLU A 185 -1.42 -7.72 50.08
N ASP A 186 -2.67 -7.58 50.53
CA ASP A 186 -3.69 -6.82 49.82
C ASP A 186 -3.48 -5.30 49.93
N SER A 187 -4.26 -4.51 49.20
CA SER A 187 -4.16 -3.04 49.20
C SER A 187 -4.56 -2.40 50.54
N ARG A 188 -5.01 -3.19 51.52
CA ARG A 188 -5.39 -2.77 52.87
C ARG A 188 -4.41 -3.27 53.94
N GLY A 189 -3.32 -3.94 53.55
CA GLY A 189 -2.27 -4.43 54.44
C GLY A 189 -2.58 -5.77 55.13
N PHE A 190 -3.54 -6.54 54.63
CA PHE A 190 -3.80 -7.90 55.12
C PHE A 190 -2.98 -8.92 54.32
N ASN A 191 -2.31 -9.83 55.04
CA ASN A 191 -1.58 -10.94 54.43
C ASN A 191 -2.55 -12.08 54.11
N GLU A 192 -2.68 -12.41 52.83
CA GLU A 192 -3.54 -13.46 52.30
C GLU A 192 -2.72 -14.69 51.85
N SER A 193 -3.31 -15.87 52.00
CA SER A 193 -2.73 -17.14 51.53
C SER A 193 -3.83 -18.11 51.13
N VAL A 194 -3.90 -18.44 49.85
CA VAL A 194 -4.99 -19.22 49.24
C VAL A 194 -4.44 -20.35 48.37
N THR A 195 -5.16 -21.47 48.30
CA THR A 195 -4.81 -22.65 47.50
C THR A 195 -5.93 -22.95 46.51
N SER A 196 -5.58 -23.28 45.28
CA SER A 196 -6.54 -23.63 44.23
C SER A 196 -7.21 -24.99 44.49
N ALA A 197 -8.29 -25.27 43.77
CA ALA A 197 -8.70 -26.65 43.53
C ALA A 197 -7.67 -27.37 42.64
N GLY A 198 -7.63 -28.71 42.74
CA GLY A 198 -6.78 -29.54 41.87
C GLY A 198 -7.27 -29.56 40.42
N THR A 199 -6.32 -29.69 39.48
CA THR A 199 -6.63 -29.97 38.07
C THR A 199 -7.19 -31.38 37.88
N GLU A 200 -7.61 -31.70 36.65
CA GLU A 200 -7.65 -33.10 36.23
C GLU A 200 -6.24 -33.72 36.29
N VAL A 201 -6.17 -35.05 36.29
CA VAL A 201 -4.89 -35.78 36.25
C VAL A 201 -4.15 -35.48 34.95
N VAL A 202 -2.87 -35.16 35.05
CA VAL A 202 -2.04 -34.84 33.87
C VAL A 202 -1.91 -36.05 32.96
N ALA A 203 -2.33 -35.90 31.69
CA ALA A 203 -2.29 -36.94 30.68
C ALA A 203 -1.33 -36.62 29.52
N ARG A 204 -1.21 -37.56 28.58
CA ARG A 204 -0.53 -37.37 27.27
C ARG A 204 -1.57 -37.39 26.15
N THR A 205 -1.21 -36.82 25.01
CA THR A 205 -1.92 -36.98 23.74
C THR A 205 -1.20 -38.00 22.90
N ASN A 206 -1.95 -38.83 22.16
CA ASN A 206 -1.38 -39.78 21.23
C ASN A 206 -0.91 -39.10 19.94
N SER A 207 0.23 -39.53 19.41
CA SER A 207 0.67 -39.23 18.04
C SER A 207 0.62 -40.51 17.21
N GLU A 208 -0.27 -40.58 16.22
CA GLU A 208 -0.43 -41.76 15.37
C GLU A 208 0.85 -42.00 14.55
N GLY A 209 1.31 -43.25 14.49
CA GLY A 209 2.53 -43.59 13.75
C GLY A 209 2.33 -43.78 12.25
N GLU A 210 3.42 -43.75 11.50
CA GLU A 210 3.45 -43.94 10.05
C GLU A 210 4.12 -45.25 9.67
N VAL A 211 3.57 -45.94 8.67
CA VAL A 211 4.12 -47.17 8.11
C VAL A 211 4.41 -46.98 6.63
N THR A 212 5.67 -47.18 6.25
CA THR A 212 6.10 -47.12 4.85
C THR A 212 6.67 -48.46 4.40
N ILE A 213 6.67 -48.70 3.09
CA ILE A 213 7.31 -49.87 2.49
C ILE A 213 8.56 -49.39 1.77
N SER A 214 9.72 -49.94 2.12
CA SER A 214 10.95 -49.79 1.36
C SER A 214 11.23 -51.02 0.48
N GLY A 215 11.75 -50.78 -0.72
CA GLY A 215 11.96 -51.81 -1.75
C GLY A 215 10.85 -51.81 -2.82
N THR A 216 11.13 -52.44 -3.95
CA THR A 216 10.24 -52.39 -5.12
C THR A 216 9.43 -53.67 -5.25
N PRO A 217 8.14 -53.59 -5.66
CA PRO A 217 7.26 -54.74 -5.81
C PRO A 217 7.61 -55.57 -7.08
N THR A 218 8.88 -55.78 -7.38
CA THR A 218 9.32 -56.62 -8.51
C THR A 218 9.46 -58.07 -8.04
N VAL A 219 9.03 -59.03 -8.86
CA VAL A 219 9.13 -60.47 -8.53
C VAL A 219 10.56 -60.85 -8.11
N GLY A 220 10.68 -61.38 -6.89
CA GLY A 220 11.94 -61.81 -6.29
C GLY A 220 12.63 -60.77 -5.40
N ASN A 221 12.18 -59.51 -5.41
CA ASN A 221 12.69 -58.47 -4.50
C ASN A 221 12.10 -58.61 -3.10
N ILE A 222 12.80 -58.05 -2.12
CA ILE A 222 12.36 -57.99 -0.73
C ILE A 222 11.82 -56.59 -0.47
N LEU A 223 10.57 -56.51 -0.03
CA LEU A 223 9.94 -55.34 0.56
C LEU A 223 10.19 -55.36 2.08
N THR A 224 10.41 -54.21 2.69
CA THR A 224 10.60 -54.04 4.13
C THR A 224 9.57 -53.03 4.65
N ALA A 225 8.89 -53.38 5.73
CA ALA A 225 8.01 -52.46 6.43
C ALA A 225 8.84 -51.62 7.39
N GLU A 226 8.74 -50.30 7.29
CA GLU A 226 9.39 -49.34 8.17
C GLU A 226 8.33 -48.61 8.98
N VAL A 227 8.54 -48.52 10.30
CA VAL A 227 7.63 -47.87 11.24
C VAL A 227 8.33 -46.64 11.81
N ALA A 228 7.70 -45.48 11.68
CA ALA A 228 8.16 -44.24 12.26
C ALA A 228 7.08 -43.69 13.20
N ASP A 229 7.44 -43.43 14.45
CA ASP A 229 6.51 -42.93 15.47
C ASP A 229 7.26 -41.94 16.37
N THR A 230 6.70 -40.75 16.57
CA THR A 230 7.25 -39.71 17.43
C THR A 230 7.17 -40.07 18.90
N ASP A 231 6.16 -40.85 19.28
CA ASP A 231 5.93 -41.34 20.63
C ASP A 231 6.73 -42.63 20.89
N GLY A 232 7.44 -43.12 19.86
CA GLY A 232 8.34 -44.26 19.90
C GLY A 232 7.62 -45.60 19.69
N ALA A 233 8.24 -46.49 18.91
CA ALA A 233 7.69 -47.82 18.61
C ALA A 233 8.64 -48.93 19.10
N THR A 234 9.05 -48.89 20.38
CA THR A 234 10.04 -49.86 20.90
C THR A 234 9.43 -51.19 21.40
N GLY A 235 8.10 -51.27 21.43
CA GLY A 235 7.34 -52.46 21.82
C GLY A 235 7.38 -53.62 20.81
N ASP A 236 6.55 -54.65 21.07
CA ASP A 236 6.36 -55.76 20.14
C ASP A 236 5.54 -55.28 18.93
N ILE A 237 6.13 -55.33 17.74
CA ILE A 237 5.49 -54.94 16.47
C ILE A 237 5.02 -56.20 15.72
N THR A 238 3.78 -56.18 15.25
CA THR A 238 3.19 -57.24 14.42
C THR A 238 2.92 -56.74 13.01
N TYR A 239 3.18 -57.59 12.01
CA TYR A 239 3.05 -57.24 10.59
C TYR A 239 2.08 -58.21 9.90
N GLN A 240 1.34 -57.71 8.91
CA GLN A 240 0.55 -58.52 7.99
C GLN A 240 0.62 -57.88 6.60
N TRP A 241 1.27 -58.55 5.65
CA TRP A 241 1.32 -58.07 4.27
C TRP A 241 0.02 -58.39 3.52
N LEU A 242 -0.39 -57.48 2.65
CA LEU A 242 -1.61 -57.57 1.85
C LEU A 242 -1.29 -57.44 0.36
N ALA A 243 -2.07 -58.12 -0.48
CA ALA A 243 -2.11 -57.93 -1.93
C ALA A 243 -3.53 -57.52 -2.33
N ASP A 244 -3.68 -56.37 -3.00
CA ASP A 244 -4.97 -55.74 -3.32
C ASP A 244 -5.93 -55.73 -2.10
N ALA A 245 -5.41 -55.30 -0.94
CA ALA A 245 -6.08 -55.29 0.36
C ALA A 245 -6.55 -56.65 0.91
N GLN A 246 -6.03 -57.78 0.40
CA GLN A 246 -6.24 -59.11 0.97
C GLN A 246 -4.97 -59.65 1.62
N GLU A 247 -5.12 -60.24 2.81
CA GLU A 247 -4.01 -60.86 3.54
C GLU A 247 -3.27 -61.92 2.70
N ILE A 248 -1.95 -61.80 2.64
CA ILE A 248 -1.07 -62.81 2.07
C ILE A 248 -0.76 -63.83 3.17
N ASP A 249 -1.20 -65.08 2.95
CA ASP A 249 -1.09 -66.16 3.96
C ASP A 249 0.36 -66.38 4.39
N GLY A 250 0.62 -66.24 5.70
CA GLY A 250 1.93 -66.43 6.32
C GLY A 250 2.93 -65.28 6.17
N ALA A 251 2.56 -64.16 5.53
CA ALA A 251 3.41 -62.99 5.38
C ALA A 251 3.30 -62.05 6.59
N ILE A 252 3.97 -62.41 7.69
CA ILE A 252 3.85 -61.74 9.00
C ILE A 252 5.18 -61.19 9.55
N GLU A 253 6.24 -61.23 8.74
CA GLU A 253 7.55 -60.71 9.10
C GLU A 253 7.66 -59.24 8.67
N SER A 254 8.62 -58.49 9.24
CA SER A 254 8.90 -57.10 8.83
C SER A 254 9.43 -56.98 7.39
N THR A 255 9.72 -58.11 6.74
CA THR A 255 10.16 -58.17 5.35
C THR A 255 9.32 -59.18 4.57
N PHE A 256 9.11 -58.92 3.28
CA PHE A 256 8.31 -59.75 2.38
C PHE A 256 8.98 -59.91 1.02
N THR A 257 9.24 -61.15 0.61
CA THR A 257 9.75 -61.43 -0.75
C THR A 257 8.59 -61.54 -1.73
N VAL A 258 8.61 -60.71 -2.79
CA VAL A 258 7.55 -60.63 -3.80
C VAL A 258 7.53 -61.90 -4.65
N ASP A 259 6.41 -62.62 -4.65
CA ASP A 259 6.23 -63.85 -5.43
C ASP A 259 5.67 -63.58 -6.84
N ALA A 260 6.01 -64.44 -7.80
CA ALA A 260 5.53 -64.34 -9.18
C ALA A 260 4.00 -64.44 -9.32
N SER A 261 3.30 -65.05 -8.36
CA SER A 261 1.84 -65.12 -8.32
C SER A 261 1.17 -63.77 -8.04
N LEU A 262 1.91 -62.78 -7.55
CA LEU A 262 1.40 -61.45 -7.22
C LEU A 262 1.45 -60.47 -8.40
N LEU A 263 1.94 -60.89 -9.57
CA LEU A 263 2.02 -60.05 -10.77
C LEU A 263 0.73 -59.26 -11.04
N GLY A 264 0.87 -57.94 -11.11
CA GLY A 264 -0.21 -57.00 -11.37
C GLY A 264 -1.03 -56.58 -10.14
N GLN A 265 -0.80 -57.20 -8.97
CA GLN A 265 -1.43 -56.81 -7.70
C GLN A 265 -0.58 -55.75 -7.00
N LYS A 266 -1.20 -54.89 -6.21
CA LYS A 266 -0.49 -53.92 -5.36
C LYS A 266 -0.27 -54.48 -3.97
N ILE A 267 0.83 -54.11 -3.33
CA ILE A 267 1.18 -54.61 -2.00
C ILE A 267 0.98 -53.50 -0.96
N SER A 268 0.49 -53.84 0.22
CA SER A 268 0.53 -52.96 1.40
C SER A 268 0.89 -53.79 2.62
N VAL A 269 1.18 -53.15 3.75
CA VAL A 269 1.44 -53.84 5.02
C VAL A 269 0.66 -53.16 6.14
N GLN A 270 -0.06 -53.96 6.90
CA GLN A 270 -0.69 -53.55 8.15
C GLN A 270 0.27 -53.86 9.30
N VAL A 271 0.45 -52.89 10.18
CA VAL A 271 1.37 -52.95 11.32
C VAL A 271 0.67 -52.50 12.58
N ALA A 272 0.68 -53.36 13.60
CA ALA A 272 0.09 -53.05 14.90
C ALA A 272 1.13 -53.17 16.02
N TYR A 273 1.14 -52.19 16.92
CA TYR A 273 2.05 -52.11 18.07
C TYR A 273 1.44 -51.28 19.20
N THR A 274 2.15 -51.20 20.33
CA THR A 274 1.86 -50.23 21.40
C THR A 274 3.07 -49.31 21.49
N ASP A 275 2.84 -48.00 21.40
CA ASP A 275 3.90 -47.00 21.44
C ASP A 275 4.54 -46.90 22.84
N ASP A 276 5.58 -46.09 22.99
CA ASP A 276 6.26 -45.93 24.28
C ASP A 276 5.43 -45.12 25.29
N ASN A 277 4.34 -44.48 24.85
CA ASN A 277 3.36 -43.76 25.68
C ASN A 277 2.19 -44.64 26.15
N GLY A 278 2.07 -45.87 25.65
CA GLY A 278 1.04 -46.85 26.02
C GLY A 278 -0.24 -46.79 25.18
N PHE A 279 -0.24 -46.07 24.06
CA PHE A 279 -1.32 -46.06 23.07
C PHE A 279 -1.18 -47.22 22.09
N ILE A 280 -2.31 -47.76 21.63
CA ILE A 280 -2.34 -48.89 20.69
C ILE A 280 -2.51 -48.34 19.29
N GLU A 281 -1.61 -48.74 18.40
CA GLU A 281 -1.50 -48.33 17.00
C GLU A 281 -1.83 -49.50 16.08
N ASP A 282 -2.55 -49.23 14.98
CA ASP A 282 -2.90 -50.21 13.92
C ASP A 282 -2.93 -49.50 12.56
N ASN A 283 -1.74 -49.38 11.97
CA ASN A 283 -1.48 -48.51 10.83
C ASN A 283 -1.26 -49.35 9.57
N THR A 284 -1.81 -48.91 8.44
CA THR A 284 -1.62 -49.57 7.14
C THR A 284 -0.86 -48.66 6.21
N SER A 285 0.18 -49.18 5.56
CA SER A 285 0.94 -48.43 4.57
C SER A 285 0.07 -48.07 3.36
N GLU A 286 0.49 -47.03 2.63
CA GLU A 286 0.02 -46.83 1.26
C GLU A 286 0.32 -48.06 0.39
N GLU A 287 -0.50 -48.26 -0.64
CA GLU A 287 -0.30 -49.35 -1.60
C GLU A 287 0.92 -49.04 -2.49
N THR A 288 1.77 -50.05 -2.71
CA THR A 288 2.81 -49.98 -3.74
C THR A 288 2.18 -49.87 -5.13
N ILE A 289 3.01 -49.57 -6.13
CA ILE A 289 2.66 -49.86 -7.52
C ILE A 289 2.38 -51.36 -7.72
N ALA A 290 1.75 -51.71 -8.84
CA ALA A 290 1.43 -53.09 -9.17
C ALA A 290 2.72 -53.91 -9.42
N VAL A 291 2.74 -55.15 -8.92
CA VAL A 291 3.89 -56.03 -9.01
C VAL A 291 4.27 -56.30 -10.46
N SER A 292 5.55 -56.16 -10.78
CA SER A 292 6.10 -56.30 -12.13
C SER A 292 7.07 -57.50 -12.22
N ALA A 293 7.26 -58.03 -13.43
CA ALA A 293 8.19 -59.14 -13.67
C ALA A 293 9.65 -58.67 -13.81
N ILE A 294 9.84 -57.39 -14.12
CA ILE A 294 11.12 -56.70 -14.30
C ILE A 294 10.93 -55.27 -13.77
N ALA A 295 11.98 -54.69 -13.19
CA ALA A 295 11.96 -53.32 -12.71
C ALA A 295 11.54 -52.36 -13.85
N VAL A 296 10.66 -51.42 -13.53
CA VAL A 296 10.15 -50.39 -14.44
C VAL A 296 10.44 -49.05 -13.79
N ASP A 297 11.07 -48.17 -14.55
CA ASP A 297 11.38 -46.79 -14.15
C ASP A 297 10.11 -45.95 -14.10
N GLU A 298 9.81 -45.37 -12.93
CA GLU A 298 8.76 -44.39 -12.74
C GLU A 298 9.36 -43.03 -12.34
N ALA A 299 8.67 -41.94 -12.71
CA ALA A 299 9.17 -40.61 -12.38
C ALA A 299 8.91 -40.30 -10.90
N GLY A 300 9.97 -40.12 -10.12
CA GLY A 300 9.86 -39.53 -8.79
C GLY A 300 9.49 -38.04 -8.80
N SER A 301 9.43 -37.46 -7.60
CA SER A 301 9.14 -36.04 -7.38
C SER A 301 9.92 -35.48 -6.19
N VAL A 302 10.02 -34.15 -6.12
CA VAL A 302 10.59 -33.46 -4.95
C VAL A 302 9.64 -32.35 -4.51
N ALA A 303 9.37 -32.27 -3.22
CA ALA A 303 8.61 -31.19 -2.58
C ALA A 303 9.57 -30.29 -1.78
N ILE A 304 9.23 -29.00 -1.66
CA ILE A 304 9.94 -28.09 -0.76
C ILE A 304 9.01 -27.81 0.43
N MET A 305 9.42 -28.24 1.62
CA MET A 305 8.74 -28.00 2.87
C MET A 305 9.34 -26.78 3.57
N GLY A 306 8.49 -26.02 4.29
CA GLY A 306 8.88 -24.84 5.06
C GLY A 306 7.65 -24.09 5.57
N VAL A 307 7.85 -23.15 6.50
CA VAL A 307 6.77 -22.32 7.02
C VAL A 307 6.49 -21.16 6.07
N VAL A 308 5.22 -21.02 5.64
CA VAL A 308 4.77 -19.93 4.76
C VAL A 308 4.18 -18.79 5.62
N PRO A 309 4.51 -17.50 5.34
CA PRO A 309 5.46 -17.03 4.34
C PRO A 309 6.93 -17.34 4.68
N TYR A 310 7.74 -17.66 3.66
CA TYR A 310 9.12 -18.10 3.86
C TYR A 310 10.02 -16.94 4.29
N LEU A 311 10.89 -17.20 5.27
CA LEU A 311 11.83 -16.22 5.81
C LEU A 311 13.27 -16.58 5.48
N THR A 312 14.15 -15.57 5.40
CA THR A 312 15.61 -15.79 5.25
C THR A 312 16.21 -16.59 6.40
N THR A 313 15.56 -16.59 7.56
CA THR A 313 15.94 -17.37 8.75
C THR A 313 15.25 -18.73 8.84
N GLY A 314 14.26 -19.01 7.99
CA GLY A 314 13.52 -20.28 7.97
C GLY A 314 14.27 -21.34 7.18
N GLU A 315 14.43 -22.53 7.76
CA GLU A 315 14.97 -23.68 7.02
C GLU A 315 13.93 -24.21 6.04
N LEU A 316 14.37 -24.47 4.81
CA LEU A 316 13.64 -25.21 3.79
C LEU A 316 14.15 -26.65 3.76
N THR A 317 13.26 -27.62 3.59
CA THR A 317 13.59 -29.04 3.50
C THR A 317 13.07 -29.60 2.18
N ALA A 318 13.96 -30.19 1.38
CA ALA A 318 13.56 -30.92 0.19
C ALA A 318 13.12 -32.34 0.58
N GLU A 319 11.93 -32.77 0.19
CA GLU A 319 11.45 -34.13 0.41
C GLU A 319 11.27 -34.85 -0.92
N ILE A 320 12.01 -35.93 -1.10
CA ILE A 320 12.01 -36.73 -2.32
C ILE A 320 11.10 -37.94 -2.16
N THR A 321 10.30 -38.21 -3.18
CA THR A 321 9.48 -39.43 -3.26
C THR A 321 9.70 -40.10 -4.60
N ASP A 322 9.84 -41.41 -4.59
CA ASP A 322 9.92 -42.22 -5.79
C ASP A 322 9.25 -43.58 -5.52
N ASN A 323 8.42 -44.05 -6.46
CA ASN A 323 7.69 -45.31 -6.33
C ASN A 323 8.60 -46.54 -6.42
N ASN A 324 9.79 -46.40 -7.01
CA ASN A 324 10.86 -47.39 -7.00
C ASN A 324 11.71 -47.31 -5.71
N GLY A 325 11.36 -46.42 -4.78
CA GLY A 325 12.07 -46.20 -3.53
C GLY A 325 13.39 -45.45 -3.74
N VAL A 326 13.76 -44.65 -2.75
CA VAL A 326 14.98 -43.84 -2.79
C VAL A 326 15.71 -43.91 -1.46
N GLU A 327 17.00 -44.20 -1.50
CA GLU A 327 17.89 -44.05 -0.35
C GLU A 327 18.42 -42.61 -0.29
N GLU A 328 18.06 -41.86 0.76
CA GLU A 328 18.48 -40.47 0.98
C GLU A 328 20.01 -40.27 0.84
N ALA A 329 20.81 -41.27 1.25
CA ALA A 329 22.27 -41.23 1.16
C ALA A 329 22.81 -41.15 -0.29
N ASN A 330 21.99 -41.50 -1.29
CA ASN A 330 22.35 -41.47 -2.71
C ASN A 330 21.78 -40.24 -3.43
N VAL A 331 21.11 -39.34 -2.70
CA VAL A 331 20.53 -38.12 -3.26
C VAL A 331 21.54 -36.97 -3.16
N THR A 332 21.71 -36.24 -4.26
CA THR A 332 22.44 -34.97 -4.28
C THR A 332 21.45 -33.86 -4.59
N TYR A 333 21.34 -32.89 -3.68
CA TYR A 333 20.50 -31.71 -3.89
C TYR A 333 21.30 -30.58 -4.54
N THR A 334 20.60 -29.65 -5.17
CA THR A 334 21.18 -28.43 -5.73
C THR A 334 20.13 -27.34 -5.62
N TRP A 335 20.31 -26.41 -4.68
CA TRP A 335 19.41 -25.27 -4.52
C TRP A 335 19.78 -24.15 -5.49
N SER A 336 18.75 -23.46 -5.98
CA SER A 336 18.90 -22.31 -6.88
C SER A 336 17.97 -21.18 -6.45
N ALA A 337 18.42 -19.93 -6.59
CA ALA A 337 17.60 -18.73 -6.40
C ALA A 337 17.35 -18.08 -7.76
N ASP A 338 16.08 -17.84 -8.10
CA ASP A 338 15.65 -17.29 -9.40
C ASP A 338 16.26 -18.02 -10.61
N GLY A 339 16.37 -19.36 -10.48
CA GLY A 339 16.95 -20.25 -11.50
C GLY A 339 18.48 -20.26 -11.57
N VAL A 340 19.18 -19.54 -10.69
CA VAL A 340 20.65 -19.54 -10.60
C VAL A 340 21.11 -20.45 -9.47
N GLU A 341 21.95 -21.43 -9.81
CA GLU A 341 22.50 -22.40 -8.85
C GLU A 341 23.34 -21.73 -7.74
N ILE A 342 23.09 -22.15 -6.50
CA ILE A 342 23.79 -21.67 -5.32
C ILE A 342 24.95 -22.63 -5.01
N ALA A 343 26.17 -22.12 -5.10
CA ALA A 343 27.37 -22.92 -4.85
C ALA A 343 27.40 -23.49 -3.42
N GLY A 344 27.61 -24.80 -3.30
CA GLY A 344 27.73 -25.48 -2.00
C GLY A 344 26.40 -25.79 -1.30
N SER A 345 25.27 -25.69 -2.01
CA SER A 345 23.93 -26.01 -1.50
C SER A 345 23.53 -27.47 -1.79
N ASN A 346 24.37 -28.43 -1.39
CA ASN A 346 24.20 -29.85 -1.77
C ASN A 346 23.31 -30.67 -0.81
N SER A 347 22.81 -30.03 0.24
CA SER A 347 22.13 -30.68 1.36
C SER A 347 20.62 -30.76 1.15
N LYS A 348 19.99 -31.74 1.83
CA LYS A 348 18.52 -31.87 1.90
C LYS A 348 17.85 -30.60 2.43
N THR A 349 18.50 -29.90 3.36
CA THR A 349 18.01 -28.63 3.92
C THR A 349 18.82 -27.43 3.43
N PHE A 350 18.16 -26.28 3.41
CA PHE A 350 18.75 -25.00 3.03
C PHE A 350 18.10 -23.82 3.75
N THR A 351 18.90 -22.92 4.33
CA THR A 351 18.43 -21.66 4.91
C THR A 351 18.79 -20.50 3.96
N PRO A 352 17.80 -19.78 3.39
CA PRO A 352 18.02 -18.77 2.36
C PRO A 352 18.43 -17.40 2.96
N SER A 353 19.48 -17.36 3.77
CA SER A 353 19.89 -16.17 4.55
C SER A 353 20.16 -14.92 3.70
N ASP A 354 20.71 -15.09 2.50
CA ASP A 354 21.14 -14.00 1.60
C ASP A 354 20.25 -13.88 0.35
N TYR A 355 19.09 -14.55 0.33
CA TYR A 355 18.23 -14.71 -0.86
C TYR A 355 16.84 -14.12 -0.68
N ALA A 356 16.72 -13.05 0.11
CA ALA A 356 15.48 -12.29 0.20
C ALA A 356 15.06 -11.79 -1.20
N GLY A 357 13.77 -11.87 -1.50
CA GLY A 357 13.19 -11.49 -2.79
C GLY A 357 13.25 -12.56 -3.87
N SER A 358 14.05 -13.61 -3.70
CA SER A 358 14.18 -14.69 -4.67
C SER A 358 13.13 -15.79 -4.50
N ILE A 359 12.76 -16.41 -5.61
CA ILE A 359 12.04 -17.69 -5.64
C ILE A 359 13.08 -18.80 -5.52
N MET A 360 13.00 -19.58 -4.45
CA MET A 360 13.89 -20.72 -4.24
C MET A 360 13.42 -21.93 -5.03
N SER A 361 14.36 -22.70 -5.55
CA SER A 361 14.12 -23.97 -6.22
C SER A 361 15.14 -25.01 -5.81
N VAL A 362 14.76 -26.27 -5.89
CA VAL A 362 15.65 -27.40 -5.59
C VAL A 362 15.59 -28.41 -6.71
N LYS A 363 16.76 -28.92 -7.06
CA LYS A 363 16.93 -30.08 -7.93
C LYS A 363 17.51 -31.23 -7.13
N ALA A 364 16.91 -32.41 -7.23
CA ALA A 364 17.44 -33.64 -6.64
C ALA A 364 17.88 -34.59 -7.75
N THR A 365 19.12 -35.06 -7.68
CA THR A 365 19.67 -36.08 -8.57
C THR A 365 20.02 -37.32 -7.75
N TYR A 366 19.54 -38.48 -8.17
CA TYR A 366 19.67 -39.73 -7.41
C TYR A 366 19.65 -40.95 -8.33
N THR A 367 19.94 -42.10 -7.75
CA THR A 367 19.63 -43.41 -8.34
C THR A 367 18.64 -44.09 -7.42
N ASP A 368 17.50 -44.53 -7.96
CA ASP A 368 16.47 -45.23 -7.19
C ASP A 368 16.97 -46.61 -6.72
N ASN A 369 16.15 -47.31 -5.94
CA ASN A 369 16.52 -48.62 -5.39
C ASN A 369 16.52 -49.74 -6.46
N ASP A 370 15.99 -49.49 -7.66
CA ASP A 370 16.04 -50.39 -8.80
C ASP A 370 17.23 -50.13 -9.75
N GLY A 371 18.00 -49.07 -9.51
CA GLY A 371 19.20 -48.71 -10.27
C GLY A 371 18.96 -47.76 -11.45
N PHE A 372 17.79 -47.13 -11.56
CA PHE A 372 17.51 -46.09 -12.54
C PHE A 372 17.98 -44.73 -12.02
N ALA A 373 18.67 -43.97 -12.89
CA ALA A 373 19.12 -42.63 -12.56
C ALA A 373 18.02 -41.62 -12.88
N SER A 374 17.72 -40.72 -11.94
CA SER A 374 16.62 -39.77 -12.04
C SER A 374 17.05 -38.35 -11.63
N GLU A 375 16.33 -37.36 -12.15
CA GLU A 375 16.48 -35.94 -11.84
C GLU A 375 15.10 -35.29 -11.74
N VAL A 376 14.81 -34.66 -10.60
CA VAL A 376 13.54 -33.99 -10.33
C VAL A 376 13.80 -32.58 -9.80
N THR A 377 12.93 -31.64 -10.15
CA THR A 377 13.05 -30.22 -9.76
C THR A 377 11.72 -29.69 -9.27
N ASN A 378 11.75 -28.82 -8.27
CA ASN A 378 10.60 -28.05 -7.82
C ASN A 378 11.01 -26.62 -7.42
N SER A 379 10.05 -25.70 -7.36
CA SER A 379 10.25 -24.30 -6.97
C SER A 379 9.17 -23.87 -6.00
N LEU A 380 9.50 -22.92 -5.11
CA LEU A 380 8.51 -22.25 -4.30
C LEU A 380 7.54 -21.46 -5.18
N ASP A 381 6.29 -21.37 -4.73
CA ASP A 381 5.28 -20.53 -5.40
C ASP A 381 5.46 -19.05 -5.10
N THR A 382 6.19 -18.73 -4.02
CA THR A 382 6.35 -17.37 -3.48
C THR A 382 7.82 -17.10 -3.14
N LEU A 383 8.19 -15.83 -3.02
CA LEU A 383 9.54 -15.39 -2.65
C LEU A 383 9.84 -15.52 -1.15
N VAL A 384 11.12 -15.40 -0.80
CA VAL A 384 11.61 -15.34 0.59
C VAL A 384 11.62 -13.90 1.11
N TYR A 385 11.17 -13.67 2.34
CA TYR A 385 11.18 -12.36 3.00
C TYR A 385 12.30 -12.28 4.04
N THR A 386 12.90 -11.10 4.22
CA THR A 386 13.79 -10.85 5.37
C THR A 386 13.00 -10.90 6.67
N GLN A 387 11.84 -10.24 6.68
CA GLN A 387 10.93 -10.22 7.82
C GLN A 387 9.52 -9.80 7.40
N LEU A 388 8.55 -10.09 8.25
CA LEU A 388 7.15 -9.69 8.08
C LEU A 388 6.75 -8.67 9.13
N VAL A 389 5.94 -7.69 8.74
CA VAL A 389 5.40 -6.66 9.64
C VAL A 389 3.89 -6.53 9.45
N SER A 390 3.18 -6.24 10.53
CA SER A 390 1.71 -6.19 10.52
C SER A 390 1.12 -4.88 11.09
N ASN A 391 1.96 -3.91 11.44
CA ASN A 391 1.55 -2.62 11.99
C ASN A 391 2.65 -1.54 11.78
N PRO A 392 2.32 -0.24 11.95
CA PRO A 392 3.28 0.86 11.87
C PRO A 392 4.56 0.69 12.68
N GLU A 393 4.44 0.31 13.96
CA GLU A 393 5.56 0.22 14.89
C GLU A 393 6.57 -0.85 14.44
N ALA A 394 6.08 -2.00 13.99
CA ALA A 394 6.91 -3.07 13.45
C ALA A 394 7.62 -2.65 12.15
N LEU A 395 6.94 -1.92 11.26
CA LEU A 395 7.57 -1.41 10.03
C LEU A 395 8.67 -0.40 10.35
N LEU A 396 8.40 0.59 11.20
CA LEU A 396 9.41 1.60 11.58
C LEU A 396 10.55 0.97 12.39
N GLY A 397 10.24 -0.02 13.23
CA GLY A 397 11.23 -0.83 13.94
C GLY A 397 12.14 -1.60 12.99
N ALA A 398 11.59 -2.22 11.94
CA ALA A 398 12.35 -2.90 10.90
C ALA A 398 13.29 -1.94 10.16
N ILE A 399 12.80 -0.77 9.73
CA ILE A 399 13.61 0.24 9.02
C ILE A 399 14.75 0.77 9.92
N SER A 400 14.45 1.10 11.18
CA SER A 400 15.44 1.62 12.12
C SER A 400 16.41 0.57 12.65
N GLY A 401 16.08 -0.73 12.52
CA GLY A 401 16.91 -1.86 12.92
C GLY A 401 18.17 -2.07 12.08
N GLY A 402 18.31 -1.38 10.95
CA GLY A 402 19.49 -1.44 10.08
C GLY A 402 19.41 -2.56 9.05
N LEU A 403 18.57 -2.36 8.03
CA LEU A 403 18.44 -3.26 6.87
C LEU A 403 19.65 -3.16 5.95
N ALA A 404 19.95 -4.25 5.26
CA ALA A 404 21.00 -4.35 4.26
C ALA A 404 20.44 -4.20 2.83
N ASP A 405 21.34 -4.01 1.86
CA ASP A 405 20.98 -4.03 0.44
C ASP A 405 20.45 -5.43 0.07
N GLY A 406 19.33 -5.48 -0.65
CA GLY A 406 18.64 -6.71 -1.02
C GLY A 406 17.59 -7.19 -0.03
N ASP A 407 17.46 -6.58 1.16
CA ASP A 407 16.43 -6.97 2.12
C ASP A 407 15.02 -6.73 1.59
N VAL A 408 14.11 -7.64 1.94
CA VAL A 408 12.69 -7.57 1.55
C VAL A 408 11.79 -7.64 2.77
N ILE A 409 11.04 -6.56 3.01
CA ILE A 409 10.06 -6.46 4.09
C ILE A 409 8.67 -6.78 3.54
N GLY A 410 8.07 -7.84 4.06
CA GLY A 410 6.71 -8.24 3.75
C GLY A 410 5.71 -7.54 4.66
N LEU A 411 4.82 -6.74 4.08
CA LEU A 411 3.73 -6.07 4.80
C LEU A 411 2.46 -6.94 4.71
N ASN A 412 1.97 -7.38 5.85
CA ASN A 412 0.70 -8.08 5.97
C ASN A 412 -0.48 -7.11 5.84
N THR A 413 -1.69 -7.64 5.62
CA THR A 413 -2.90 -6.80 5.60
C THR A 413 -3.05 -6.05 6.92
N GLY A 414 -3.14 -4.73 6.82
CA GLY A 414 -3.18 -3.82 7.95
C GLY A 414 -3.23 -2.38 7.46
N VAL A 415 -3.52 -1.45 8.38
CA VAL A 415 -3.50 -0.01 8.11
C VAL A 415 -2.25 0.59 8.75
N TYR A 416 -1.46 1.24 7.92
CA TYR A 416 -0.18 1.85 8.23
C TYR A 416 -0.32 3.38 8.11
N ALA A 417 -1.05 3.96 9.06
CA ALA A 417 -1.46 5.37 9.00
C ALA A 417 -0.53 6.30 9.79
N ASP A 418 -0.39 7.54 9.31
CA ASP A 418 0.21 8.68 10.02
C ASP A 418 1.61 8.41 10.60
N MET A 419 2.37 7.56 9.92
CA MET A 419 3.67 7.10 10.38
C MET A 419 4.71 8.22 10.35
N ASP A 420 5.77 8.05 11.15
CA ASP A 420 7.00 8.79 10.93
C ASP A 420 7.58 8.47 9.54
N ALA A 421 8.39 9.39 9.02
CA ALA A 421 8.97 9.26 7.68
C ALA A 421 9.80 7.96 7.54
N ILE A 422 9.53 7.21 6.47
CA ILE A 422 10.30 6.04 6.09
C ILE A 422 11.49 6.52 5.28
N LEU A 423 12.70 6.38 5.84
CA LEU A 423 13.95 6.68 5.16
C LEU A 423 14.65 5.37 4.77
N LEU A 424 14.74 5.10 3.46
CA LEU A 424 15.49 3.99 2.91
C LEU A 424 16.91 4.45 2.57
N THR A 425 17.90 3.97 3.34
CA THR A 425 19.33 4.23 3.11
C THR A 425 20.07 3.05 2.46
N SER A 426 19.34 1.98 2.15
CA SER A 426 19.82 0.74 1.53
C SER A 426 18.81 0.27 0.48
N ALA A 427 19.25 -0.63 -0.41
CA ALA A 427 18.46 -1.19 -1.51
C ALA A 427 17.39 -2.17 -1.01
N VAL A 428 16.46 -1.67 -0.20
CA VAL A 428 15.40 -2.44 0.44
C VAL A 428 14.15 -2.42 -0.42
N THR A 429 13.46 -3.57 -0.49
CA THR A 429 12.12 -3.66 -1.07
C THR A 429 11.07 -3.75 0.03
N LEU A 430 10.14 -2.79 0.06
CA LEU A 430 8.89 -2.91 0.81
C LEU A 430 7.83 -3.49 -0.12
N ARG A 431 7.23 -4.62 0.24
CA ARG A 431 6.14 -5.18 -0.56
C ARG A 431 5.02 -5.79 0.25
N ALA A 432 3.84 -5.83 -0.35
CA ALA A 432 2.76 -6.65 0.19
C ALA A 432 3.16 -8.13 0.18
N VAL A 433 2.85 -8.82 1.28
CA VAL A 433 2.88 -10.28 1.30
C VAL A 433 1.88 -10.80 0.27
N GLU A 434 2.19 -11.90 -0.40
CA GLU A 434 1.33 -12.43 -1.45
C GLU A 434 -0.10 -12.70 -0.95
N GLY A 435 -1.09 -12.24 -1.72
CA GLY A 435 -2.50 -12.29 -1.35
C GLY A 435 -2.94 -11.31 -0.25
N GLN A 436 -2.03 -10.49 0.29
CA GLN A 436 -2.32 -9.47 1.31
C GLN A 436 -2.46 -8.07 0.69
N THR A 437 -3.19 -7.18 1.36
CA THR A 437 -3.46 -5.80 0.88
C THR A 437 -3.16 -4.77 1.98
N PRO A 438 -1.89 -4.49 2.29
CA PRO A 438 -1.52 -3.43 3.23
C PRO A 438 -1.91 -2.05 2.69
N VAL A 439 -2.42 -1.19 3.58
CA VAL A 439 -2.86 0.17 3.25
C VAL A 439 -2.04 1.19 4.03
N LEU A 440 -1.29 2.03 3.33
CA LEU A 440 -0.65 3.24 3.87
C LEU A 440 -1.62 4.41 3.67
N SER A 441 -1.87 5.21 4.70
CA SER A 441 -2.88 6.28 4.66
C SER A 441 -2.55 7.47 5.55
N GLY A 442 -3.28 8.57 5.37
CA GLY A 442 -3.05 9.80 6.12
C GLY A 442 -1.75 10.47 5.69
N GLU A 443 -1.01 10.99 6.65
CA GLU A 443 0.29 11.61 6.37
C GLU A 443 1.40 10.57 6.12
N VAL A 444 1.97 10.58 4.91
CA VAL A 444 3.00 9.62 4.48
C VAL A 444 4.21 10.34 3.89
N CYS A 445 5.41 9.85 4.22
CA CYS A 445 6.66 10.23 3.56
C CYS A 445 7.54 8.99 3.43
N VAL A 446 7.80 8.58 2.18
CA VAL A 446 8.78 7.55 1.83
C VAL A 446 9.91 8.21 1.06
N HIS A 447 11.09 8.29 1.69
CA HIS A 447 12.30 8.86 1.10
C HIS A 447 13.30 7.76 0.79
N VAL A 448 13.66 7.61 -0.49
CA VAL A 448 14.81 6.81 -0.91
C VAL A 448 16.01 7.75 -1.05
N ALA A 449 17.03 7.54 -0.21
CA ALA A 449 18.19 8.41 -0.15
C ALA A 449 19.06 8.32 -1.41
N ALA A 450 19.79 9.40 -1.70
CA ALA A 450 20.78 9.42 -2.77
C ALA A 450 21.87 8.36 -2.55
N GLY A 451 22.27 7.68 -3.63
CA GLY A 451 23.28 6.61 -3.61
C GLY A 451 22.74 5.23 -3.28
N VAL A 452 21.46 5.10 -2.95
CA VAL A 452 20.76 3.80 -2.90
C VAL A 452 20.52 3.33 -4.32
N ASP A 453 20.82 2.07 -4.60
CA ASP A 453 20.67 1.47 -5.94
C ASP A 453 19.78 0.22 -5.86
N GLY A 454 18.54 0.30 -6.34
CA GLY A 454 17.62 -0.84 -6.42
C GLY A 454 16.59 -0.96 -5.29
N ALA A 455 16.31 0.11 -4.53
CA ALA A 455 15.19 0.12 -3.60
C ALA A 455 13.84 -0.04 -4.33
N GLY A 456 12.84 -0.62 -3.66
CA GLY A 456 11.56 -0.97 -4.28
C GLY A 456 10.34 -0.79 -3.39
N LEU A 457 9.22 -0.38 -3.99
CA LEU A 457 7.89 -0.40 -3.39
C LEU A 457 6.97 -1.22 -4.30
N THR A 458 6.43 -2.33 -3.79
CA THR A 458 5.66 -3.28 -4.62
C THR A 458 4.36 -3.76 -3.99
N GLY A 459 3.24 -3.68 -4.73
CA GLY A 459 1.98 -4.27 -4.26
C GLY A 459 1.29 -3.50 -3.13
N LEU A 460 1.74 -2.28 -2.80
CA LEU A 460 1.22 -1.50 -1.69
C LEU A 460 0.00 -0.67 -2.12
N THR A 461 -0.95 -0.47 -1.20
CA THR A 461 -2.06 0.47 -1.40
C THR A 461 -1.79 1.73 -0.59
N PHE A 462 -1.85 2.88 -1.24
CA PHE A 462 -1.81 4.20 -0.63
C PHE A 462 -3.20 4.80 -0.78
N LYS A 463 -3.85 5.13 0.34
CA LYS A 463 -5.24 5.58 0.33
C LYS A 463 -5.45 6.80 1.20
N ASN A 464 -6.16 7.81 0.70
CA ASN A 464 -6.40 9.07 1.40
C ASN A 464 -5.08 9.64 1.94
N ILE A 465 -4.15 9.91 1.03
CA ILE A 465 -2.78 10.29 1.40
C ILE A 465 -2.56 11.80 1.36
N ASP A 466 -1.61 12.25 2.19
CA ASP A 466 -1.02 13.58 2.19
C ASP A 466 0.48 13.49 2.49
N THR A 467 1.23 14.54 2.16
CA THR A 467 2.64 14.71 2.54
C THR A 467 2.78 14.80 4.05
N LYS A 468 3.76 14.09 4.63
CA LYS A 468 4.03 14.17 6.08
C LYS A 468 4.53 15.56 6.51
N ALA A 469 3.75 16.26 7.33
CA ALA A 469 4.08 17.58 7.83
C ALA A 469 5.44 17.62 8.56
N GLY A 470 6.26 18.62 8.24
CA GLY A 470 7.59 18.85 8.77
C GLY A 470 8.66 17.84 8.33
N ALA A 471 8.32 16.87 7.48
CA ALA A 471 9.25 15.85 7.01
C ALA A 471 9.99 16.28 5.73
N PHE A 472 11.06 15.57 5.42
CA PHE A 472 11.89 15.84 4.24
C PHE A 472 11.09 15.85 2.93
N CYS A 473 10.17 14.89 2.76
CA CYS A 473 9.38 14.81 1.54
C CYS A 473 8.46 16.04 1.34
N GLU A 474 8.05 16.70 2.42
CA GLU A 474 7.26 17.94 2.38
C GLU A 474 8.13 19.15 2.01
N THR A 475 9.32 19.26 2.61
CA THR A 475 10.15 20.48 2.52
C THR A 475 10.95 20.62 1.23
N GLU A 476 11.27 19.51 0.56
CA GLU A 476 12.08 19.55 -0.67
C GLU A 476 11.24 19.86 -1.90
N GLU A 477 10.29 18.98 -2.24
CA GLU A 477 9.45 19.10 -3.44
C GLU A 477 7.96 18.87 -3.16
N GLY A 478 7.55 18.60 -1.91
CA GLY A 478 6.15 18.34 -1.58
C GLY A 478 5.60 17.04 -2.20
N ALA A 479 6.24 15.90 -1.91
CA ALA A 479 5.85 14.59 -2.45
C ALA A 479 5.56 13.54 -1.37
N VAL A 480 4.68 12.57 -1.64
CA VAL A 480 4.47 11.44 -0.71
C VAL A 480 5.61 10.43 -0.81
N ILE A 481 6.04 10.13 -2.03
CA ILE A 481 7.18 9.27 -2.33
C ILE A 481 8.22 10.12 -3.04
N TYR A 482 9.39 10.23 -2.42
CA TYR A 482 10.51 11.03 -2.92
C TYR A 482 11.73 10.12 -3.06
N SER A 483 12.20 9.89 -4.28
CA SER A 483 13.32 8.98 -4.56
C SER A 483 14.48 9.68 -5.22
N GLU A 484 15.63 9.66 -4.55
CA GLU A 484 16.94 10.05 -5.07
C GLU A 484 17.81 8.84 -5.45
N GLY A 485 17.30 7.62 -5.22
CA GLY A 485 18.01 6.39 -5.53
C GLY A 485 17.96 6.02 -7.01
N ASP A 486 19.02 5.35 -7.46
CA ASP A 486 19.11 4.75 -8.79
C ASP A 486 18.36 3.42 -8.83
N ASN A 487 17.90 3.02 -10.02
CA ASN A 487 17.15 1.79 -10.29
C ASN A 487 15.94 1.58 -9.34
N PHE A 488 15.35 2.67 -8.84
CA PHE A 488 14.19 2.62 -7.95
C PHE A 488 12.99 1.99 -8.67
N THR A 489 12.35 1.01 -8.05
CA THR A 489 11.19 0.32 -8.61
C THR A 489 9.91 0.67 -7.85
N PHE A 490 8.92 1.22 -8.54
CA PHE A 490 7.57 1.41 -8.04
C PHE A 490 6.60 0.59 -8.89
N SER A 491 6.22 -0.60 -8.40
CA SER A 491 5.47 -1.56 -9.21
C SER A 491 4.23 -2.14 -8.54
N GLN A 492 3.17 -2.41 -9.30
CA GLN A 492 1.96 -3.08 -8.78
C GLN A 492 1.28 -2.35 -7.61
N ASN A 493 1.51 -1.04 -7.42
CA ASN A 493 0.93 -0.28 -6.32
C ASN A 493 -0.40 0.39 -6.73
N THR A 494 -1.25 0.65 -5.74
CA THR A 494 -2.46 1.47 -5.91
C THR A 494 -2.28 2.78 -5.17
N MET A 495 -2.45 3.92 -5.86
CA MET A 495 -2.65 5.24 -5.25
C MET A 495 -4.12 5.63 -5.42
N ASP A 496 -4.85 5.72 -4.33
CA ASP A 496 -6.30 5.92 -4.30
C ASP A 496 -6.68 7.07 -3.38
N GLY A 497 -6.81 8.25 -3.95
CA GLY A 497 -7.34 9.40 -3.24
C GLY A 497 -6.36 10.12 -2.34
N GLU A 498 -6.78 11.32 -1.96
CA GLU A 498 -6.03 12.29 -1.18
C GLU A 498 -6.80 12.58 0.12
N GLU A 499 -6.12 13.03 1.16
CA GLU A 499 -6.83 13.60 2.31
C GLU A 499 -7.66 14.83 1.88
N ALA A 500 -8.76 15.07 2.60
CA ALA A 500 -9.67 16.17 2.28
C ALA A 500 -9.03 17.56 2.47
N THR A 501 -7.97 17.64 3.25
CA THR A 501 -7.17 18.86 3.45
C THR A 501 -5.71 18.48 3.31
N LEU A 502 -5.01 19.15 2.40
CA LEU A 502 -3.61 18.89 2.11
C LEU A 502 -2.71 19.88 2.85
N ASN A 503 -1.55 19.41 3.30
CA ASN A 503 -0.49 20.20 3.91
C ASN A 503 0.13 21.19 2.92
N ASN A 504 0.15 20.84 1.62
CA ASN A 504 0.72 21.68 0.56
C ASN A 504 -0.26 22.00 -0.56
N SER A 505 -0.18 23.24 -1.08
CA SER A 505 -0.91 23.64 -2.30
C SER A 505 -0.29 23.05 -3.58
N GLU A 506 1.00 22.71 -3.56
CA GLU A 506 1.68 21.96 -4.63
C GLU A 506 2.06 20.60 -4.07
N TYR A 507 1.47 19.55 -4.64
CA TYR A 507 1.50 18.22 -4.05
C TYR A 507 1.72 17.17 -5.14
N HIS A 508 2.74 16.35 -4.96
CA HIS A 508 3.07 15.24 -5.85
C HIS A 508 2.85 13.89 -5.16
N TRP A 509 2.38 12.90 -5.92
CA TRP A 509 2.41 11.53 -5.40
C TRP A 509 3.82 10.96 -5.45
N LEU A 510 4.48 11.06 -6.60
CA LEU A 510 5.85 10.60 -6.81
C LEU A 510 6.77 11.72 -7.31
N MET A 511 7.95 11.86 -6.70
CA MET A 511 9.08 12.64 -7.18
C MET A 511 10.29 11.73 -7.39
N ILE A 512 10.86 11.72 -8.59
CA ILE A 512 11.98 10.84 -8.99
C ILE A 512 13.18 11.70 -9.43
N LYS A 513 14.36 11.45 -8.84
CA LYS A 513 15.60 12.21 -9.08
C LYS A 513 16.83 11.36 -9.43
N GLY A 514 16.89 10.10 -9.01
CA GLY A 514 17.98 9.18 -9.36
C GLY A 514 17.92 8.75 -10.82
N GLN A 515 18.60 7.67 -11.20
CA GLN A 515 18.68 7.17 -12.58
C GLN A 515 17.84 5.89 -12.77
N SER A 516 17.37 5.63 -13.99
CA SER A 516 16.84 4.31 -14.39
C SER A 516 15.69 3.75 -13.56
N ALA A 517 14.96 4.59 -12.84
CA ALA A 517 13.75 4.17 -12.10
C ALA A 517 12.69 3.58 -13.03
N LEU A 518 11.98 2.56 -12.53
CA LEU A 518 10.90 1.85 -13.20
C LEU A 518 9.60 2.06 -12.44
N VAL A 519 8.62 2.70 -13.09
CA VAL A 519 7.26 2.88 -12.56
C VAL A 519 6.30 2.09 -13.45
N GLU A 520 5.85 0.92 -12.97
CA GLU A 520 5.01 0.06 -13.80
C GLU A 520 3.85 -0.66 -13.12
N ARG A 521 2.78 -0.88 -13.89
CA ARG A 521 1.60 -1.65 -13.42
C ARG A 521 0.97 -1.10 -12.15
N ASN A 522 1.06 0.21 -11.97
CA ASN A 522 0.39 0.88 -10.87
C ASN A 522 -0.99 1.37 -11.30
N THR A 523 -1.91 1.45 -10.34
CA THR A 523 -3.21 2.08 -10.53
C THR A 523 -3.24 3.40 -9.77
N PHE A 524 -3.56 4.49 -10.45
CA PHE A 524 -3.59 5.85 -9.94
C PHE A 524 -5.01 6.39 -10.09
N SER A 525 -5.68 6.72 -8.99
CA SER A 525 -7.11 7.07 -9.03
C SER A 525 -7.53 8.08 -7.97
N ASN A 526 -8.65 8.76 -8.22
CA ASN A 526 -9.29 9.66 -7.27
C ASN A 526 -8.44 10.86 -6.80
N ARG A 527 -7.56 11.41 -7.67
CA ARG A 527 -6.75 12.60 -7.36
C ARG A 527 -7.57 13.90 -7.41
N ASN A 528 -8.56 14.00 -6.53
CA ASN A 528 -9.68 14.93 -6.63
C ASN A 528 -9.48 16.24 -5.84
N VAL A 529 -8.43 16.36 -5.02
CA VAL A 529 -8.28 17.46 -4.06
C VAL A 529 -7.14 18.39 -4.45
N ALA A 530 -6.03 17.85 -4.98
CA ALA A 530 -4.84 18.65 -5.24
C ALA A 530 -5.11 19.88 -6.12
N GLU A 531 -4.57 21.02 -5.68
CA GLU A 531 -4.64 22.29 -6.41
C GLU A 531 -3.58 22.35 -7.52
N LYS A 532 -2.34 21.93 -7.21
CA LYS A 532 -1.20 21.87 -8.13
C LYS A 532 -0.40 20.60 -7.92
N GLY A 533 0.61 20.40 -8.74
CA GLY A 533 1.53 19.27 -8.66
C GLY A 533 1.17 18.17 -9.64
N SER A 534 1.74 16.99 -9.45
CA SER A 534 1.76 15.92 -10.46
C SER A 534 1.51 14.57 -9.83
N VAL A 535 0.91 13.64 -10.56
CA VAL A 535 0.95 12.25 -10.14
C VAL A 535 2.41 11.77 -10.11
N ILE A 536 3.15 12.01 -11.20
CA ILE A 536 4.58 11.69 -11.29
C ILE A 536 5.35 12.94 -11.73
N LYS A 537 6.36 13.33 -10.96
CA LYS A 537 7.34 14.36 -11.33
C LYS A 537 8.72 13.73 -11.42
N ILE A 538 9.45 14.09 -12.46
CA ILE A 538 10.77 13.55 -12.79
C ILE A 538 11.75 14.72 -12.89
N SER A 539 12.92 14.60 -12.26
CA SER A 539 13.94 15.64 -12.27
C SER A 539 14.59 15.80 -13.64
N SER A 540 14.87 17.02 -14.07
CA SER A 540 15.67 17.23 -15.30
C SER A 540 17.14 16.82 -15.14
N SER A 541 17.63 16.60 -13.91
CA SER A 541 18.98 16.09 -13.67
C SER A 541 19.09 14.57 -13.78
N SER A 542 17.98 13.87 -14.04
CA SER A 542 17.92 12.42 -14.09
C SER A 542 17.93 11.88 -15.53
N SER A 543 18.12 10.56 -15.71
CA SER A 543 17.99 9.92 -17.01
C SER A 543 17.44 8.48 -16.96
N ASP A 544 17.01 7.99 -18.13
CA ASP A 544 16.70 6.58 -18.42
C ASP A 544 15.51 5.98 -17.65
N HIS A 545 14.65 6.83 -17.08
CA HIS A 545 13.42 6.39 -16.42
C HIS A 545 12.41 5.77 -17.37
N VAL A 546 11.70 4.74 -16.90
CA VAL A 546 10.64 4.06 -17.64
C VAL A 546 9.32 4.10 -16.85
N ILE A 547 8.30 4.71 -17.44
CA ILE A 547 6.93 4.76 -16.92
C ILE A 547 6.03 3.95 -17.86
N GLN A 548 5.59 2.76 -17.44
CA GLN A 548 4.89 1.86 -18.36
C GLN A 548 3.76 1.02 -17.76
N TYR A 549 2.77 0.69 -18.59
CA TYR A 549 1.68 -0.21 -18.21
C TYR A 549 0.91 0.23 -16.96
N ASN A 550 0.87 1.53 -16.68
CA ASN A 550 0.10 2.08 -15.57
C ASN A 550 -1.33 2.42 -16.01
N LEU A 551 -2.28 2.31 -15.07
CA LEU A 551 -3.64 2.78 -15.21
C LEU A 551 -3.82 4.08 -14.43
N PHE A 552 -4.24 5.14 -15.10
CA PHE A 552 -4.67 6.39 -14.49
C PHE A 552 -6.17 6.54 -14.76
N SER A 553 -7.00 6.45 -13.73
CA SER A 553 -8.45 6.50 -13.90
C SER A 553 -9.16 7.35 -12.86
N ASP A 554 -10.41 7.74 -13.17
CA ASP A 554 -11.39 8.19 -12.18
C ASP A 554 -10.90 9.35 -11.28
N SER A 555 -10.42 10.42 -11.91
CA SER A 555 -10.03 11.65 -11.21
C SER A 555 -10.90 12.81 -11.68
N ASP A 556 -11.81 13.29 -10.83
CA ASP A 556 -12.72 14.42 -11.06
C ASP A 556 -12.27 15.65 -10.27
N ASN A 557 -11.06 16.13 -10.58
CA ASN A 557 -10.46 17.25 -9.88
C ASN A 557 -11.06 18.59 -10.35
N PRO A 558 -11.63 19.42 -9.46
CA PRO A 558 -12.27 20.67 -9.85
C PRO A 558 -11.27 21.76 -10.28
N ASN A 559 -9.98 21.59 -10.02
CA ASN A 559 -8.92 22.57 -10.27
C ASN A 559 -8.31 22.45 -11.69
N PHE A 560 -9.09 22.01 -12.69
CA PHE A 560 -8.63 21.85 -14.07
C PHE A 560 -8.21 23.17 -14.75
N ASP A 561 -8.51 24.33 -14.16
CA ASP A 561 -8.04 25.63 -14.60
C ASP A 561 -6.59 25.92 -14.15
N GLN A 562 -6.04 25.15 -13.21
CA GLN A 562 -4.68 25.31 -12.73
C GLN A 562 -3.66 24.78 -13.73
N SER A 563 -2.80 25.66 -14.23
CA SER A 563 -1.81 25.31 -15.24
C SER A 563 -0.70 24.38 -14.75
N SER A 564 -0.62 24.15 -13.44
CA SER A 564 0.41 23.35 -12.76
C SER A 564 -0.10 22.02 -12.19
N LEU A 565 -1.30 21.60 -12.61
CA LEU A 565 -1.90 20.31 -12.26
C LEU A 565 -1.63 19.32 -13.40
N TYR A 566 -0.79 18.31 -13.18
CA TYR A 566 -0.29 17.41 -14.23
C TYR A 566 -0.53 15.94 -13.90
N LEU A 567 -0.63 15.12 -14.94
CA LEU A 567 -0.46 13.67 -14.79
C LEU A 567 1.04 13.39 -14.61
N ILE A 568 1.84 13.81 -15.58
CA ILE A 568 3.29 13.60 -15.59
C ILE A 568 4.00 14.91 -15.88
N ASN A 569 4.98 15.26 -15.06
CA ASN A 569 5.96 16.31 -15.34
C ASN A 569 7.33 15.67 -15.60
N ALA A 570 7.67 15.48 -16.87
CA ALA A 570 8.88 14.81 -17.33
C ALA A 570 10.01 15.84 -17.49
N GLY A 571 10.84 15.97 -16.46
CA GLY A 571 11.74 17.11 -16.30
C GLY A 571 11.12 18.18 -15.40
N SER A 572 11.94 18.88 -14.64
CA SER A 572 11.52 19.82 -13.60
C SER A 572 12.16 21.21 -13.73
N THR A 573 13.02 21.44 -14.73
CA THR A 573 13.72 22.71 -14.90
C THR A 573 13.39 23.39 -16.22
N THR A 574 13.36 24.72 -16.18
CA THR A 574 13.46 25.58 -17.37
C THR A 574 14.91 25.99 -17.66
N GLY A 575 15.85 25.53 -16.81
CA GLY A 575 17.29 25.75 -16.90
C GLY A 575 17.95 25.07 -18.10
N SER A 576 19.24 25.34 -18.34
CA SER A 576 20.02 24.73 -19.43
C SER A 576 20.06 23.19 -19.39
N GLY A 577 19.87 22.59 -18.20
CA GLY A 577 19.78 21.13 -18.05
C GLY A 577 18.59 20.50 -18.78
N ALA A 578 17.56 21.26 -19.13
CA ALA A 578 16.48 20.74 -19.99
C ALA A 578 16.95 20.41 -21.42
N ALA A 579 18.12 20.92 -21.85
CA ALA A 579 18.71 20.56 -23.13
C ALA A 579 19.42 19.20 -23.09
N ASP A 580 19.77 18.69 -21.90
CA ASP A 580 20.44 17.41 -21.74
C ASP A 580 19.51 16.26 -22.16
N ASN A 581 20.06 15.26 -22.84
CA ASN A 581 19.30 14.10 -23.29
C ASN A 581 19.01 13.17 -22.10
N ALA A 582 17.79 13.23 -21.57
CA ALA A 582 17.41 12.43 -20.41
C ALA A 582 16.91 11.04 -20.78
N ASN A 583 16.57 10.77 -22.05
CA ASN A 583 16.15 9.43 -22.51
C ASN A 583 14.99 8.81 -21.69
N PHE A 584 14.09 9.63 -21.14
CA PHE A 584 12.90 9.12 -20.43
C PHE A 584 11.97 8.40 -21.39
N THR A 585 11.37 7.29 -20.95
CA THR A 585 10.39 6.53 -21.73
C THR A 585 9.06 6.47 -20.99
N ILE A 586 7.99 7.01 -21.59
CA ILE A 586 6.62 6.93 -21.09
C ILE A 586 5.80 6.14 -22.12
N GLN A 587 5.50 4.88 -21.83
CA GLN A 587 4.95 3.98 -22.83
C GLN A 587 3.82 3.08 -22.35
N TYR A 588 2.87 2.82 -23.25
CA TYR A 588 1.81 1.82 -23.03
C TYR A 588 1.03 2.01 -21.73
N ASN A 589 0.77 3.26 -21.34
CA ASN A 589 -0.09 3.58 -20.21
C ASN A 589 -1.53 3.82 -20.68
N ARG A 590 -2.50 3.56 -19.80
CA ARG A 590 -3.91 3.90 -19.98
C ARG A 590 -4.24 5.11 -19.12
N VAL A 591 -4.77 6.15 -19.75
CA VAL A 591 -5.35 7.30 -19.05
C VAL A 591 -6.83 7.36 -19.42
N GLU A 592 -7.71 7.41 -18.43
CA GLU A 592 -9.15 7.39 -18.63
C GLU A 592 -9.86 8.32 -17.66
N ASN A 593 -10.52 9.36 -18.17
CA ASN A 593 -11.28 10.30 -17.33
C ASN A 593 -10.45 10.85 -16.16
N PHE A 594 -9.20 11.20 -16.44
CA PHE A 594 -8.29 11.71 -15.43
C PHE A 594 -8.12 13.22 -15.62
N VAL A 595 -8.76 14.00 -14.75
CA VAL A 595 -8.75 15.46 -14.84
C VAL A 595 -7.40 16.03 -14.42
N THR A 596 -6.84 16.85 -15.30
CA THR A 596 -5.62 17.65 -15.09
C THR A 596 -5.85 19.09 -15.53
N GLY A 597 -4.84 19.94 -15.37
CA GLY A 597 -4.80 21.24 -16.02
C GLY A 597 -4.63 21.15 -17.54
N ARG A 598 -4.39 22.31 -18.17
CA ARG A 598 -4.19 22.42 -19.64
C ARG A 598 -3.06 21.55 -20.22
N ARG A 599 -2.15 21.03 -19.39
CA ARG A 599 -1.11 20.07 -19.77
C ARG A 599 -1.39 18.77 -19.03
N LEU A 600 -1.68 17.71 -19.75
CA LEU A 600 -1.76 16.39 -19.16
C LEU A 600 -0.35 15.89 -18.84
N MET A 601 0.53 15.93 -19.84
CA MET A 601 1.94 15.62 -19.69
C MET A 601 2.76 16.85 -20.06
N ARG A 602 3.59 17.32 -19.15
CA ARG A 602 4.50 18.44 -19.38
C ARG A 602 5.92 17.90 -19.54
N VAL A 603 6.58 18.25 -20.63
CA VAL A 603 7.94 17.77 -20.95
C VAL A 603 8.92 18.93 -20.94
N GLN A 604 9.91 18.83 -20.06
CA GLN A 604 10.96 19.82 -19.81
C GLN A 604 12.35 19.16 -19.82
N THR A 605 12.62 18.44 -20.90
CA THR A 605 13.87 17.71 -21.14
C THR A 605 14.06 17.44 -22.63
N SER A 606 15.23 16.94 -23.03
CA SER A 606 15.50 16.47 -24.39
C SER A 606 15.49 14.94 -24.50
N GLY A 607 15.13 14.46 -25.69
CA GLY A 607 15.22 13.05 -26.08
C GLY A 607 14.29 12.07 -25.33
N ALA A 608 13.25 12.56 -24.66
CA ALA A 608 12.21 11.72 -24.11
C ALA A 608 11.37 11.05 -25.22
N THR A 609 10.89 9.83 -24.95
CA THR A 609 10.03 9.03 -25.81
C THR A 609 8.68 8.80 -25.14
N ILE A 610 7.60 9.26 -25.77
CA ILE A 610 6.22 9.07 -25.31
C ILE A 610 5.48 8.26 -26.36
N LYS A 611 5.21 6.98 -26.09
CA LYS A 611 4.69 6.09 -27.14
C LYS A 611 3.64 5.07 -26.73
N GLY A 612 2.72 4.76 -27.65
CA GLY A 612 1.78 3.65 -27.46
C GLY A 612 0.77 3.86 -26.31
N ASN A 613 0.63 5.08 -25.79
CA ASN A 613 -0.29 5.36 -24.69
C ASN A 613 -1.72 5.50 -25.22
N THR A 614 -2.72 5.05 -24.46
CA THR A 614 -4.14 5.26 -24.76
C THR A 614 -4.75 6.25 -23.76
N ILE A 615 -5.05 7.46 -24.22
CA ILE A 615 -5.55 8.58 -23.44
C ILE A 615 -6.99 8.86 -23.86
N VAL A 616 -7.94 8.63 -22.95
CA VAL A 616 -9.37 8.89 -23.19
C VAL A 616 -9.88 9.98 -22.26
N ASN A 617 -10.60 10.92 -22.85
CA ASN A 617 -11.12 12.14 -22.24
C ASN A 617 -10.05 12.98 -21.55
N PRO A 618 -8.96 13.35 -22.27
CA PRO A 618 -7.97 14.26 -21.71
C PRO A 618 -8.57 15.64 -21.44
N ASN A 619 -8.16 16.30 -20.35
CA ASN A 619 -8.41 17.74 -20.11
C ASN A 619 -7.29 18.64 -20.66
N GLY A 620 -6.11 18.07 -20.92
CA GLY A 620 -4.95 18.75 -21.49
C GLY A 620 -4.16 17.83 -22.41
N GLY A 621 -3.19 18.38 -23.14
CA GLY A 621 -2.38 17.61 -24.10
C GLY A 621 -1.02 17.16 -23.57
N ILE A 622 -0.29 16.45 -24.43
CA ILE A 622 1.14 16.20 -24.28
C ILE A 622 1.88 17.46 -24.74
N SER A 623 2.58 18.14 -23.84
CA SER A 623 3.15 19.47 -24.07
C SER A 623 4.68 19.44 -24.02
N LEU A 624 5.32 19.64 -25.17
CA LEU A 624 6.77 19.71 -25.33
C LEU A 624 7.25 21.16 -25.17
N GLU A 625 7.67 21.53 -23.96
CA GLU A 625 7.84 22.95 -23.58
C GLU A 625 9.29 23.41 -23.50
N ASP A 626 10.13 22.67 -22.78
CA ASP A 626 11.54 22.99 -22.61
C ASP A 626 12.39 21.79 -23.00
N GLY A 627 13.45 22.01 -23.78
CA GLY A 627 14.26 20.92 -24.34
C GLY A 627 13.87 20.54 -25.77
N GLY A 628 14.65 19.67 -26.40
CA GLY A 628 14.59 19.38 -27.85
C GLY A 628 14.51 17.89 -28.16
N PHE A 629 14.24 17.54 -29.41
CA PHE A 629 14.43 16.17 -29.92
C PHE A 629 13.62 15.05 -29.24
N ASN A 630 12.57 15.40 -28.49
CA ASN A 630 11.59 14.45 -27.96
C ASN A 630 10.77 13.76 -29.07
N SER A 631 10.27 12.55 -28.79
CA SER A 631 9.46 11.75 -29.70
C SER A 631 8.09 11.42 -29.08
N VAL A 632 7.00 11.68 -29.82
CA VAL A 632 5.63 11.32 -29.45
C VAL A 632 5.06 10.45 -30.56
N THR A 633 4.98 9.13 -30.35
CA THR A 633 4.59 8.19 -31.41
C THR A 633 3.55 7.17 -31.01
N ASP A 634 2.74 6.73 -31.96
CA ASP A 634 1.85 5.58 -31.76
C ASP A 634 0.82 5.75 -30.61
N ASN A 635 0.54 6.99 -30.19
CA ASN A 635 -0.42 7.24 -29.11
C ASN A 635 -1.84 7.34 -29.68
N ILE A 636 -2.81 6.89 -28.89
CA ILE A 636 -4.24 7.07 -29.14
C ILE A 636 -4.75 8.10 -28.14
N ILE A 637 -5.27 9.23 -28.64
CA ILE A 637 -5.81 10.32 -27.83
C ILE A 637 -7.24 10.61 -28.28
N ILE A 638 -8.24 10.30 -27.46
CA ILE A 638 -9.64 10.40 -27.85
C ILE A 638 -10.40 11.21 -26.80
N ARG A 639 -11.18 12.19 -27.25
CA ARG A 639 -12.14 12.90 -26.42
C ARG A 639 -13.55 12.57 -26.90
N THR A 640 -14.40 12.10 -25.99
CA THR A 640 -15.80 11.73 -26.25
C THR A 640 -16.79 12.67 -25.57
N THR A 641 -16.32 13.49 -24.63
CA THR A 641 -17.13 14.44 -23.84
C THR A 641 -16.92 15.89 -24.29
N ASP A 642 -17.89 16.75 -23.99
CA ASP A 642 -17.76 18.20 -24.20
C ASP A 642 -16.81 18.83 -23.19
N ILE A 643 -16.35 20.04 -23.50
CA ILE A 643 -15.56 20.84 -22.55
C ILE A 643 -16.44 21.39 -21.43
N ALA A 644 -15.97 21.29 -20.19
CA ALA A 644 -16.70 21.80 -19.03
C ALA A 644 -16.81 23.34 -19.03
N SER A 645 -15.80 24.03 -19.56
CA SER A 645 -15.74 25.48 -19.72
C SER A 645 -14.60 25.87 -20.66
N SER A 646 -14.38 27.16 -20.93
CA SER A 646 -13.21 27.64 -21.70
C SER A 646 -11.85 27.35 -21.05
N SER A 647 -11.83 26.98 -19.76
CA SER A 647 -10.62 26.55 -19.05
C SER A 647 -10.33 25.07 -19.21
N ASP A 648 -11.32 24.26 -19.63
CA ASP A 648 -11.10 22.88 -20.04
C ASP A 648 -10.54 22.88 -21.47
N ARG A 649 -9.25 22.56 -21.60
CA ARG A 649 -8.46 22.77 -22.83
C ARG A 649 -7.92 21.42 -23.35
N PRO A 650 -8.81 20.48 -23.75
CA PRO A 650 -8.37 19.20 -24.29
C PRO A 650 -7.48 19.44 -25.51
N ALA A 651 -6.37 18.71 -25.60
CA ALA A 651 -5.44 18.79 -26.72
C ALA A 651 -4.80 17.42 -26.97
N GLY A 652 -4.32 17.20 -28.19
CA GLY A 652 -3.47 16.07 -28.51
C GLY A 652 -2.02 16.36 -28.11
N VAL A 653 -1.27 16.97 -29.02
CA VAL A 653 0.17 17.26 -28.81
C VAL A 653 0.47 18.74 -29.05
N LEU A 654 1.05 19.40 -28.06
CA LEU A 654 1.57 20.77 -28.15
C LEU A 654 3.08 20.71 -28.32
N ILE A 655 3.59 21.44 -29.31
CA ILE A 655 4.93 21.24 -29.84
C ILE A 655 5.63 22.58 -30.00
N THR A 656 6.79 22.72 -29.38
CA THR A 656 7.77 23.74 -29.77
C THR A 656 8.65 23.22 -30.91
N PRO A 657 9.08 24.06 -31.85
CA PRO A 657 9.79 23.61 -33.04
C PRO A 657 11.29 23.34 -32.79
N LEU A 658 11.61 22.50 -31.80
CA LEU A 658 12.99 22.18 -31.38
C LEU A 658 13.40 20.75 -31.79
N GLY A 659 13.16 20.38 -33.04
CA GLY A 659 13.59 19.08 -33.60
C GLY A 659 12.84 17.85 -33.10
N HIS A 660 11.62 18.02 -32.59
CA HIS A 660 10.81 16.90 -32.11
C HIS A 660 10.30 15.99 -33.25
N THR A 661 9.87 14.78 -32.88
CA THR A 661 9.17 13.85 -33.76
C THR A 661 7.78 13.58 -33.22
N VAL A 662 6.76 13.76 -34.04
CA VAL A 662 5.36 13.44 -33.73
C VAL A 662 4.82 12.60 -34.87
N SER A 663 4.71 11.29 -34.66
CA SER A 663 4.45 10.37 -35.75
C SER A 663 3.47 9.25 -35.42
N ASN A 664 2.62 8.87 -36.37
CA ASN A 664 1.68 7.74 -36.21
C ASN A 664 0.75 7.85 -34.99
N ASN A 665 0.41 9.07 -34.54
CA ASN A 665 -0.57 9.25 -33.46
C ASN A 665 -1.98 9.30 -34.03
N TYR A 666 -2.94 8.71 -33.32
CA TYR A 666 -4.37 8.81 -33.59
C TYR A 666 -5.02 9.75 -32.58
N ILE A 667 -5.49 10.90 -33.05
CA ILE A 667 -6.07 11.96 -32.22
C ILE A 667 -7.50 12.21 -32.70
N ALA A 668 -8.49 12.13 -31.82
CA ALA A 668 -9.87 12.29 -32.24
C ALA A 668 -10.75 13.01 -31.21
N GLY A 669 -11.71 13.79 -31.71
CA GLY A 669 -12.78 14.36 -30.89
C GLY A 669 -12.38 15.57 -30.04
N ILE A 670 -11.26 16.25 -30.33
CA ILE A 670 -10.81 17.40 -29.53
C ILE A 670 -11.74 18.60 -29.76
N ARG A 671 -12.45 19.05 -28.72
CA ARG A 671 -13.53 20.07 -28.81
C ARG A 671 -13.17 21.37 -28.10
N SER A 672 -12.09 22.00 -28.52
CA SER A 672 -11.67 23.31 -27.99
C SER A 672 -11.41 24.28 -29.13
N GLY A 673 -11.89 25.52 -28.97
CA GLY A 673 -11.54 26.67 -29.83
C GLY A 673 -10.49 27.57 -29.19
N ASN A 674 -9.80 27.11 -28.15
CA ASN A 674 -8.75 27.88 -27.48
C ASN A 674 -7.47 27.89 -28.32
N LYS A 675 -6.78 29.03 -28.36
CA LYS A 675 -5.55 29.26 -29.14
C LYS A 675 -4.42 28.24 -28.86
N GLU A 676 -4.42 27.54 -27.73
CA GLU A 676 -3.44 26.51 -27.39
C GLU A 676 -4.01 25.08 -27.30
N ALA A 677 -5.21 24.84 -27.81
CA ALA A 677 -5.89 23.56 -27.67
C ALA A 677 -6.41 23.06 -29.02
N GLY A 678 -5.99 21.86 -29.41
CA GLY A 678 -6.35 21.27 -30.69
C GLY A 678 -5.77 19.87 -30.83
N GLY A 679 -5.85 19.29 -32.02
CA GLY A 679 -5.23 18.00 -32.30
C GLY A 679 -3.70 18.06 -32.19
N ILE A 680 -3.06 18.78 -33.11
CA ILE A 680 -1.63 19.07 -33.08
C ILE A 680 -1.44 20.59 -33.05
N VAL A 681 -0.77 21.08 -32.02
CA VAL A 681 -0.59 22.52 -31.75
C VAL A 681 0.89 22.88 -31.86
N PHE A 682 1.23 23.76 -32.79
CA PHE A 682 2.54 24.41 -32.87
C PHE A 682 2.48 25.70 -32.07
N THR A 683 3.36 25.86 -31.09
CA THR A 683 3.30 27.02 -30.19
C THR A 683 4.66 27.68 -30.01
N ALA A 684 4.66 29.01 -29.96
CA ALA A 684 5.80 29.83 -29.58
C ALA A 684 5.77 30.22 -28.09
N ASN A 685 4.70 29.86 -27.35
CA ASN A 685 4.51 30.26 -25.98
C ASN A 685 5.75 29.96 -25.09
N PRO A 686 6.34 28.76 -25.11
CA PRO A 686 7.52 28.45 -24.28
C PRO A 686 8.78 29.25 -24.61
N PHE A 687 8.86 29.89 -25.78
CA PHE A 687 9.96 30.80 -26.13
C PHE A 687 9.86 32.17 -25.46
N SER A 688 8.79 32.47 -24.74
CA SER A 688 8.55 33.82 -24.18
C SER A 688 8.33 33.81 -22.66
N GLN A 689 8.71 32.73 -21.98
CA GLN A 689 8.44 32.51 -20.56
C GLN A 689 9.53 33.05 -19.63
N ALA A 690 10.71 33.44 -20.12
CA ALA A 690 11.76 34.03 -19.30
C ALA A 690 11.59 35.55 -19.12
N ASP A 691 12.34 36.12 -18.17
CA ASP A 691 12.34 37.57 -17.95
C ASP A 691 12.82 38.32 -19.19
N GLY A 692 12.05 39.33 -19.60
CA GLY A 692 12.30 40.08 -20.84
C GLY A 692 11.65 39.46 -22.08
N GLY A 693 10.83 38.40 -21.93
CA GLY A 693 10.10 37.79 -23.03
C GLY A 693 11.04 37.11 -24.00
N VAL A 694 11.91 36.25 -23.50
CA VAL A 694 12.87 35.46 -24.30
C VAL A 694 12.78 33.98 -23.92
N PRO A 695 13.42 33.07 -24.68
CA PRO A 695 13.37 31.66 -24.35
C PRO A 695 13.97 31.41 -22.96
N ASN A 696 13.39 30.46 -22.23
CA ASN A 696 14.04 29.90 -21.06
C ASN A 696 15.42 29.34 -21.43
N SER A 697 16.33 29.24 -20.45
CA SER A 697 17.71 28.83 -20.72
C SER A 697 17.83 27.39 -21.23
N GLY A 698 16.86 26.52 -20.96
CA GLY A 698 16.74 25.20 -21.58
C GLY A 698 16.54 25.28 -23.09
N ASN A 699 15.49 25.97 -23.53
CA ASN A 699 15.22 26.22 -24.95
C ASN A 699 16.35 26.98 -25.64
N GLN A 700 16.92 27.97 -24.96
CA GLN A 700 18.08 28.71 -25.47
C GLN A 700 19.29 27.79 -25.67
N ALA A 701 19.58 26.88 -24.72
CA ALA A 701 20.68 25.93 -24.85
C ALA A 701 20.49 24.95 -26.02
N VAL A 702 19.24 24.53 -26.29
CA VAL A 702 18.93 23.75 -27.50
C VAL A 702 19.18 24.58 -28.75
N LEU A 703 18.66 25.82 -28.83
CA LEU A 703 18.85 26.71 -29.98
C LEU A 703 20.32 27.05 -30.26
N ASP A 704 21.12 27.18 -29.20
CA ASP A 704 22.56 27.44 -29.27
C ASP A 704 23.36 26.20 -29.72
N SER A 705 22.78 25.00 -29.58
CA SER A 705 23.36 23.79 -30.11
C SER A 705 23.26 23.79 -31.64
N ALA A 706 24.37 23.55 -32.34
CA ALA A 706 24.31 23.42 -33.80
C ALA A 706 23.63 22.08 -34.15
N GLY A 707 22.33 22.11 -34.42
CA GLY A 707 21.50 20.93 -34.67
C GLY A 707 20.53 21.10 -35.83
N ASP A 708 20.05 19.98 -36.36
CA ASP A 708 18.91 19.96 -37.27
C ASP A 708 17.62 20.00 -36.46
N PHE A 709 17.03 21.19 -36.34
CA PHE A 709 15.77 21.38 -35.62
C PHE A 709 14.54 21.05 -36.48
N THR A 710 14.71 20.35 -37.60
CA THR A 710 13.60 19.93 -38.45
C THR A 710 12.59 19.14 -37.61
N LEU A 711 11.38 19.67 -37.55
CA LEU A 711 10.29 19.06 -36.84
C LEU A 711 9.65 17.99 -37.74
N ASN A 712 9.60 16.74 -37.28
CA ASN A 712 9.03 15.64 -38.05
C ASN A 712 7.60 15.36 -37.58
N VAL A 713 6.61 15.80 -38.33
CA VAL A 713 5.19 15.54 -38.05
C VAL A 713 4.61 14.69 -39.18
N THR A 714 4.63 13.37 -39.01
CA THR A 714 4.35 12.45 -40.11
C THR A 714 3.35 11.37 -39.76
N ASN A 715 2.53 10.97 -40.73
CA ASN A 715 1.61 9.84 -40.57
C ASN A 715 0.64 9.95 -39.39
N ASN A 716 0.33 11.15 -38.89
CA ASN A 716 -0.67 11.28 -37.83
C ASN A 716 -2.08 11.26 -38.40
N THR A 717 -3.04 10.79 -37.62
CA THR A 717 -4.46 10.82 -37.93
C THR A 717 -5.16 11.74 -36.94
N VAL A 718 -5.73 12.85 -37.41
CA VAL A 718 -6.51 13.78 -36.59
C VAL A 718 -7.94 13.84 -37.10
N LEU A 719 -8.89 13.37 -36.28
CA LEU A 719 -10.29 13.23 -36.67
C LEU A 719 -11.23 14.04 -35.79
N ASN A 720 -12.33 14.53 -36.37
CA ASN A 720 -13.47 15.10 -35.66
C ASN A 720 -13.10 16.11 -34.55
N SER A 721 -12.12 16.95 -34.83
CA SER A 721 -11.58 17.92 -33.87
C SER A 721 -11.96 19.32 -34.32
N GLN A 722 -12.36 20.19 -33.39
CA GLN A 722 -12.72 21.58 -33.69
C GLN A 722 -11.55 22.35 -34.30
N GLN A 723 -10.35 22.09 -33.78
CA GLN A 723 -9.10 22.63 -34.28
C GLN A 723 -8.11 21.47 -34.50
N PRO A 724 -8.10 20.80 -35.66
CA PRO A 724 -7.25 19.62 -35.87
C PRO A 724 -5.76 19.95 -35.85
N ILE A 725 -5.38 21.05 -36.52
CA ILE A 725 -4.02 21.59 -36.53
C ILE A 725 -4.12 23.05 -36.11
N VAL A 726 -3.26 23.46 -35.18
CA VAL A 726 -3.25 24.82 -34.62
C VAL A 726 -1.85 25.39 -34.71
N PHE A 727 -1.71 26.58 -35.29
CA PHE A 727 -0.53 27.42 -35.10
C PHE A 727 -0.92 28.49 -34.09
N SER A 728 -0.61 28.21 -32.83
CA SER A 728 -1.10 29.02 -31.72
C SER A 728 -0.63 30.46 -31.87
N THR A 729 -1.58 31.40 -31.80
CA THR A 729 -1.25 32.83 -31.74
C THR A 729 -0.85 33.26 -30.32
N GLU A 730 -1.17 32.43 -29.31
CA GLU A 730 -0.86 32.72 -27.91
C GLU A 730 0.65 32.85 -27.71
N ILE A 731 1.05 34.06 -27.31
CA ILE A 731 2.40 34.34 -26.85
C ILE A 731 2.39 34.41 -25.32
N GLY A 732 3.47 33.98 -24.71
CA GLY A 732 3.56 33.88 -23.26
C GLY A 732 3.41 35.21 -22.55
N SER A 733 2.88 35.15 -21.33
CA SER A 733 2.55 36.32 -20.50
C SER A 733 3.69 37.31 -20.24
N ARG A 734 4.95 36.94 -20.50
CA ARG A 734 6.12 37.81 -20.34
C ARG A 734 6.60 38.42 -21.66
N ALA A 735 5.97 38.11 -22.79
CA ALA A 735 6.18 38.82 -24.03
C ALA A 735 5.71 40.28 -23.91
N PRO A 736 6.28 41.22 -24.70
CA PRO A 736 5.90 42.63 -24.66
C PRO A 736 4.56 42.92 -25.35
N VAL A 737 3.91 41.90 -25.91
CA VAL A 737 2.68 41.97 -26.70
C VAL A 737 1.74 40.84 -26.29
N ALA A 738 0.45 40.97 -26.59
CA ALA A 738 -0.55 39.99 -26.17
C ALA A 738 -0.70 38.83 -27.15
N ASP A 739 -0.27 39.05 -28.40
CA ASP A 739 -0.48 38.13 -29.51
C ASP A 739 0.78 38.19 -30.40
N CYS A 740 1.14 37.08 -31.04
CA CYS A 740 2.43 36.97 -31.71
C CYS A 740 2.54 37.75 -33.03
N ASP A 741 1.42 38.11 -33.66
CA ASP A 741 1.35 38.99 -34.84
C ASP A 741 1.80 40.42 -34.50
N GLU A 742 1.61 40.85 -33.26
CA GLU A 742 2.07 42.14 -32.75
C GLU A 742 3.60 42.18 -32.55
N LEU A 743 4.31 41.04 -32.64
CA LEU A 743 5.76 40.99 -32.56
C LEU A 743 6.39 41.69 -33.76
N THR A 744 7.39 42.52 -33.48
CA THR A 744 8.21 43.20 -34.50
C THR A 744 9.69 43.08 -34.13
N ALA A 745 10.56 43.19 -35.13
CA ALA A 745 12.01 43.27 -34.89
C ALA A 745 12.41 44.43 -33.95
N ALA A 746 11.54 45.44 -33.79
CA ALA A 746 11.79 46.59 -32.92
C ALA A 746 11.38 46.36 -31.46
N ASN A 747 10.26 45.66 -31.20
CA ASN A 747 9.75 45.45 -29.84
C ASN A 747 10.29 44.17 -29.18
N ALA A 748 10.63 43.14 -29.96
CA ALA A 748 11.05 41.84 -29.46
C ALA A 748 11.94 41.09 -30.47
N PRO A 749 13.17 41.54 -30.75
CA PRO A 749 13.98 41.03 -31.86
C PRO A 749 14.26 39.52 -31.82
N VAL A 750 14.43 38.93 -30.63
CA VAL A 750 14.69 37.49 -30.47
C VAL A 750 13.42 36.68 -30.75
N LEU A 751 12.31 36.99 -30.06
CA LEU A 751 11.03 36.33 -30.28
C LEU A 751 10.58 36.48 -31.72
N TYR A 752 10.61 37.71 -32.25
CA TYR A 752 10.28 37.98 -33.64
C TYR A 752 11.12 37.13 -34.62
N GLY A 753 12.41 36.96 -34.33
CA GLY A 753 13.27 36.09 -35.14
C GLY A 753 12.87 34.60 -35.07
N LEU A 754 12.40 34.12 -33.93
CA LEU A 754 11.94 32.74 -33.73
C LEU A 754 10.51 32.50 -34.26
N THR A 755 9.67 33.53 -34.28
CA THR A 755 8.27 33.49 -34.73
C THR A 755 8.08 34.12 -36.11
N LYS A 756 9.10 34.13 -36.99
CA LYS A 756 8.96 34.57 -38.38
C LYS A 756 9.75 33.69 -39.33
N ASN A 757 9.12 32.61 -39.76
CA ASN A 757 9.57 31.59 -40.70
C ASN A 757 10.93 30.98 -40.32
N ALA A 758 11.13 30.68 -39.04
CA ALA A 758 12.43 30.27 -38.50
C ALA A 758 12.72 28.78 -38.68
N PHE A 759 11.72 27.91 -38.46
CA PHE A 759 11.93 26.47 -38.33
C PHE A 759 11.44 25.69 -39.54
N VAL A 760 12.07 24.55 -39.83
CA VAL A 760 11.66 23.67 -40.93
C VAL A 760 10.76 22.56 -40.37
N ILE A 761 9.67 22.24 -41.06
CA ILE A 761 8.83 21.07 -40.77
C ILE A 761 8.85 20.08 -41.92
N ASN A 762 8.91 18.81 -41.57
CA ASN A 762 8.52 17.70 -42.43
C ASN A 762 7.10 17.26 -42.03
N PHE A 763 6.10 17.82 -42.70
CA PHE A 763 4.68 17.55 -42.50
C PHE A 763 4.18 16.64 -43.64
N ASN A 764 4.32 15.33 -43.47
CA ASN A 764 4.06 14.36 -44.53
C ASN A 764 3.16 13.20 -44.11
N GLY A 765 2.18 12.84 -44.95
CA GLY A 765 1.35 11.66 -44.74
C GLY A 765 0.30 11.80 -43.64
N ASN A 766 0.00 13.01 -43.17
CA ASN A 766 -0.99 13.21 -42.12
C ASN A 766 -2.41 13.21 -42.70
N LEU A 767 -3.34 12.53 -42.02
CA LEU A 767 -4.76 12.53 -42.31
C LEU A 767 -5.49 13.47 -41.34
N ILE A 768 -6.26 14.40 -41.89
CA ILE A 768 -7.05 15.38 -41.14
C ILE A 768 -8.48 15.34 -41.67
N ALA A 769 -9.44 14.88 -40.88
CA ALA A 769 -10.82 14.78 -41.35
C ALA A 769 -11.84 15.05 -40.25
N ASN A 770 -12.83 15.90 -40.54
CA ASN A 770 -14.03 16.02 -39.71
C ASN A 770 -15.19 15.36 -40.47
N GLY A 771 -15.98 14.54 -39.78
CA GLY A 771 -17.00 13.67 -40.38
C GLY A 771 -18.18 14.42 -40.98
N LEU A 772 -18.78 13.79 -42.00
CA LEU A 772 -20.00 14.20 -42.72
C LEU A 772 -21.24 13.64 -42.01
N GLY A 773 -21.77 14.33 -41.02
CA GLY A 773 -23.07 13.96 -40.46
C GLY A 773 -24.17 14.54 -41.32
N ASP A 774 -25.39 14.04 -41.13
CA ASP A 774 -26.58 14.68 -41.68
C ASP A 774 -26.76 16.00 -40.91
N GLN A 775 -26.16 17.09 -41.42
CA GLN A 775 -26.01 18.43 -40.84
C GLN A 775 -27.37 19.11 -40.52
N THR A 776 -28.22 18.48 -39.70
CA THR A 776 -29.57 18.94 -39.37
C THR A 776 -29.56 19.61 -38.00
N ASP A 777 -30.39 20.64 -37.81
CA ASP A 777 -30.47 21.43 -36.56
C ASP A 777 -30.87 20.62 -35.30
N ALA A 778 -31.14 19.32 -35.44
CA ALA A 778 -31.55 18.42 -34.36
C ALA A 778 -30.38 17.60 -33.77
N ASP A 779 -29.19 17.65 -34.36
CA ASP A 779 -28.03 16.89 -33.88
C ASP A 779 -27.41 17.55 -32.65
N THR A 780 -27.48 16.85 -31.52
CA THR A 780 -26.70 17.16 -30.32
C THR A 780 -25.52 16.20 -30.23
N ILE A 781 -24.46 16.60 -29.54
CA ILE A 781 -23.31 15.74 -29.22
C ILE A 781 -23.73 14.38 -28.66
N SER A 782 -24.75 14.38 -27.79
CA SER A 782 -25.31 13.18 -27.20
C SER A 782 -26.10 12.30 -28.18
N SER A 783 -26.75 12.86 -29.21
CA SER A 783 -27.43 12.06 -30.24
C SER A 783 -26.42 11.50 -31.24
N SER A 784 -25.48 12.30 -31.72
CA SER A 784 -24.55 11.90 -32.77
C SER A 784 -23.50 10.88 -32.29
N ALA A 785 -23.07 10.94 -31.03
CA ALA A 785 -22.20 9.93 -30.41
C ALA A 785 -22.85 8.54 -30.28
N THR A 786 -24.19 8.47 -30.30
CA THR A 786 -24.94 7.21 -30.12
C THR A 786 -25.31 6.49 -31.43
N THR A 787 -25.15 7.13 -32.59
CA THR A 787 -25.65 6.60 -33.88
C THR A 787 -24.59 6.30 -34.94
N GLN A 788 -23.38 6.89 -34.88
CA GLN A 788 -22.34 6.75 -35.92
C GLN A 788 -20.88 6.80 -35.38
N GLY A 789 -20.68 6.66 -34.06
CA GLY A 789 -19.36 6.78 -33.42
C GLY A 789 -18.90 8.22 -33.16
N LEU A 790 -17.59 8.49 -33.33
CA LEU A 790 -16.99 9.82 -33.12
C LEU A 790 -17.48 10.78 -34.23
N PHE A 791 -18.18 11.85 -33.84
CA PHE A 791 -18.82 12.79 -34.76
C PHE A 791 -18.52 14.26 -34.41
N TYR A 792 -18.48 15.14 -35.43
CA TYR A 792 -18.27 16.59 -35.27
C TYR A 792 -19.59 17.37 -35.41
N PRO A 793 -20.11 18.00 -34.33
CA PRO A 793 -21.44 18.63 -34.34
C PRO A 793 -21.53 19.80 -35.33
N ASN A 794 -22.65 19.90 -36.06
CA ASN A 794 -22.90 21.00 -37.02
C ASN A 794 -23.03 22.38 -36.38
N THR A 795 -23.26 22.44 -35.06
CA THR A 795 -23.36 23.69 -34.29
C THR A 795 -21.99 24.28 -33.93
N LEU A 796 -20.91 23.52 -34.09
CA LEU A 796 -19.56 24.02 -33.89
C LEU A 796 -19.01 24.45 -35.25
N ASP A 797 -18.64 25.72 -35.36
CA ASP A 797 -17.82 26.15 -36.48
C ASP A 797 -16.45 25.46 -36.33
N SER A 798 -16.06 24.67 -37.33
CA SER A 798 -14.66 24.25 -37.42
C SER A 798 -13.85 25.51 -37.71
N ASP A 799 -13.03 25.92 -36.75
CA ASP A 799 -12.05 26.98 -36.98
C ASP A 799 -11.06 26.49 -38.06
N HIS A 800 -10.54 27.43 -38.85
CA HIS A 800 -9.69 27.12 -40.00
C HIS A 800 -8.57 26.15 -39.59
N ALA A 801 -8.34 25.09 -40.38
CA ALA A 801 -7.29 24.10 -40.12
C ALA A 801 -5.87 24.70 -40.01
N PHE A 802 -5.71 25.96 -40.39
CA PHE A 802 -4.43 26.67 -40.49
C PHE A 802 -4.66 28.20 -40.35
N GLU A 803 -4.73 28.72 -39.12
CA GLU A 803 -4.71 30.17 -38.85
C GLU A 803 -3.26 30.60 -38.58
N TYR A 804 -2.75 31.62 -39.30
CA TYR A 804 -1.33 31.98 -39.31
C TYR A 804 -1.11 33.43 -38.91
N ASP A 805 -0.82 33.64 -37.63
CA ASP A 805 -0.43 34.96 -37.12
C ASP A 805 1.06 34.96 -36.67
N CYS A 806 1.58 33.82 -36.18
CA CYS A 806 2.97 33.70 -35.71
C CYS A 806 4.00 33.17 -36.72
N ASP A 807 3.66 32.87 -37.98
CA ASP A 807 4.56 32.32 -39.02
C ASP A 807 5.69 31.39 -38.50
N LEU A 808 5.42 30.46 -37.58
CA LEU A 808 6.50 29.79 -36.82
C LEU A 808 7.41 28.93 -37.72
N ILE A 809 6.84 28.41 -38.81
CA ILE A 809 7.44 27.46 -39.73
C ILE A 809 7.79 28.13 -41.05
N ASN A 810 8.99 27.86 -41.58
CA ASN A 810 9.48 28.32 -42.87
C ASN A 810 8.79 27.58 -44.02
N HIS A 811 7.82 28.21 -44.68
CA HIS A 811 7.03 27.55 -45.72
C HIS A 811 7.79 27.28 -47.02
N ASP A 812 8.84 28.06 -47.32
CA ASP A 812 9.65 27.87 -48.53
C ASP A 812 10.55 26.64 -48.45
N SER A 813 10.99 26.29 -47.23
CA SER A 813 11.94 25.20 -46.98
C SER A 813 11.27 23.94 -46.42
N SER A 814 10.02 24.06 -45.93
CA SER A 814 9.28 22.96 -45.32
C SER A 814 8.64 22.02 -46.33
N LEU A 815 8.59 20.74 -45.99
CA LEU A 815 7.91 19.72 -46.78
C LEU A 815 6.48 19.55 -46.29
N LEU A 816 5.51 19.94 -47.12
CA LEU A 816 4.07 19.80 -46.86
C LEU A 816 3.43 18.87 -47.91
N SER A 817 3.75 17.58 -47.89
CA SER A 817 3.36 16.62 -48.94
C SER A 817 2.43 15.51 -48.46
N ASN A 818 1.57 15.02 -49.37
CA ASN A 818 0.75 13.81 -49.16
C ASN A 818 -0.11 13.88 -47.89
N ASN A 819 -0.57 15.07 -47.53
CA ASN A 819 -1.52 15.23 -46.44
C ASN A 819 -2.94 15.22 -47.02
N PHE A 820 -3.84 14.49 -46.37
CA PHE A 820 -5.24 14.34 -46.80
C PHE A 820 -6.12 15.13 -45.83
N GLY A 821 -6.84 16.14 -46.33
CA GLY A 821 -7.64 17.07 -45.51
C GLY A 821 -9.09 17.17 -46.01
N TYR A 822 -10.13 17.09 -45.18
CA TYR A 822 -11.53 17.23 -45.64
C TYR A 822 -12.17 18.57 -45.26
N MET A 823 -11.40 19.65 -45.23
CA MET A 823 -11.87 20.96 -44.73
C MET A 823 -11.40 22.15 -45.58
N ASP A 824 -12.14 23.26 -45.48
CA ASP A 824 -11.84 24.52 -46.17
C ASP A 824 -10.61 25.20 -45.50
N SER A 825 -9.41 24.75 -45.87
CA SER A 825 -8.15 25.30 -45.35
C SER A 825 -7.92 26.70 -45.94
N ARG A 826 -8.07 27.75 -45.13
CA ARG A 826 -7.74 29.12 -45.49
C ARG A 826 -6.63 29.61 -44.56
N VAL A 827 -5.55 30.11 -45.14
CA VAL A 827 -4.40 30.71 -44.45
C VAL A 827 -4.69 32.19 -44.23
N SER A 828 -4.87 32.65 -42.98
CA SER A 828 -4.82 34.09 -42.71
C SER A 828 -3.40 34.57 -43.03
N GLY A 829 -3.28 35.57 -43.89
CA GLY A 829 -2.01 36.26 -44.10
C GLY A 829 -1.99 37.52 -43.25
N ASP A 830 -0.94 37.72 -42.45
CA ASP A 830 -0.68 39.01 -41.80
C ASP A 830 -0.73 40.17 -42.82
N ALA A 831 -1.50 41.20 -42.46
CA ALA A 831 -1.61 42.58 -42.97
C ALA A 831 -1.75 42.84 -44.49
N SER A 832 -1.61 41.85 -45.36
CA SER A 832 -1.54 42.02 -46.82
C SER A 832 -2.81 41.57 -47.56
N GLY A 833 -3.68 40.79 -46.91
CA GLY A 833 -4.97 40.38 -47.46
C GLY A 833 -4.91 39.28 -48.53
N ASP A 834 -3.74 38.71 -48.82
CA ASP A 834 -3.57 37.63 -49.79
C ASP A 834 -3.51 36.26 -49.09
N TRP A 835 -4.51 35.40 -49.36
CA TRP A 835 -4.63 34.04 -48.82
C TRP A 835 -3.71 33.07 -49.57
N VAL A 836 -2.87 32.30 -48.88
CA VAL A 836 -2.08 31.20 -49.49
C VAL A 836 -2.85 29.89 -49.41
N GLU A 837 -3.15 29.24 -50.53
CA GLU A 837 -3.82 27.92 -50.50
C GLU A 837 -2.80 26.78 -50.35
N ILE A 838 -2.63 26.24 -49.14
CA ILE A 838 -1.81 25.03 -48.89
C ILE A 838 -2.27 23.84 -49.75
N ARG A 839 -3.55 23.82 -50.13
CA ARG A 839 -4.18 22.87 -51.07
C ARG A 839 -3.36 22.67 -52.35
N LYS A 840 -2.67 23.70 -52.83
CA LYS A 840 -1.96 23.67 -54.13
C LYS A 840 -0.45 23.45 -54.02
N LEU A 841 0.10 23.35 -52.80
CA LEU A 841 1.53 23.14 -52.59
C LEU A 841 1.88 21.65 -52.66
N ASN A 842 3.02 21.34 -53.29
CA ASN A 842 3.70 20.04 -53.26
C ASN A 842 2.82 18.79 -53.50
N GLY A 843 1.78 18.96 -54.32
CA GLY A 843 0.93 17.87 -54.80
C GLY A 843 -0.21 17.44 -53.87
N ASN A 844 -0.66 18.28 -52.92
CA ASN A 844 -1.81 17.95 -52.04
C ASN A 844 -3.18 17.85 -52.76
N GLY A 845 -3.21 17.78 -54.10
CA GLY A 845 -4.42 17.55 -54.90
C GLY A 845 -5.41 18.71 -54.91
N ALA A 846 -6.38 18.67 -55.82
CA ALA A 846 -7.58 19.49 -55.71
C ALA A 846 -8.68 18.63 -55.09
N PHE A 847 -9.34 19.11 -54.03
CA PHE A 847 -10.56 18.46 -53.54
C PHE A 847 -11.67 18.55 -54.59
N ASP A 848 -12.57 17.57 -54.60
CA ASP A 848 -13.77 17.66 -55.41
C ASP A 848 -14.70 18.79 -54.90
N THR A 849 -15.70 19.13 -55.71
CA THR A 849 -16.59 20.27 -55.46
C THR A 849 -17.51 20.13 -54.24
N ASP A 850 -17.54 18.95 -53.62
CA ASP A 850 -18.33 18.59 -52.45
C ASP A 850 -17.49 18.39 -51.18
N GLY A 851 -16.17 18.61 -51.25
CA GLY A 851 -15.29 18.50 -50.09
C GLY A 851 -14.99 17.05 -49.69
N ALA A 852 -15.27 16.09 -50.58
CA ALA A 852 -14.88 14.70 -50.47
C ALA A 852 -13.54 14.43 -51.18
N ILE A 853 -13.07 13.19 -51.02
CA ILE A 853 -11.81 12.65 -51.56
C ILE A 853 -11.70 12.98 -53.04
N ASP A 854 -10.52 13.39 -53.52
CA ASP A 854 -10.16 13.29 -54.93
C ASP A 854 -10.41 11.85 -55.43
N GLN A 855 -11.57 11.61 -56.04
CA GLN A 855 -12.00 10.30 -56.54
C GLN A 855 -11.18 9.84 -57.77
N ASP A 856 -10.20 10.63 -58.24
CA ASP A 856 -9.33 10.28 -59.38
C ASP A 856 -7.84 10.60 -59.16
N PRO A 857 -7.17 10.02 -58.14
CA PRO A 857 -5.75 10.25 -57.88
C PRO A 857 -4.84 9.70 -58.99
N ALA A 858 -5.36 8.83 -59.87
CA ALA A 858 -4.59 8.26 -60.98
C ALA A 858 -4.21 9.31 -62.05
N THR A 859 -4.96 10.41 -62.17
CA THR A 859 -4.68 11.47 -63.16
C THR A 859 -3.65 12.50 -62.72
N ASN A 860 -3.35 12.58 -61.42
CA ASN A 860 -2.41 13.54 -60.84
C ASN A 860 -0.98 12.96 -60.64
N GLY A 861 -0.74 11.72 -61.09
CA GLY A 861 0.59 11.09 -61.11
C GLY A 861 1.09 10.59 -59.75
N LYS A 862 0.19 10.41 -58.78
CA LYS A 862 0.52 9.87 -57.45
C LYS A 862 0.04 8.43 -57.31
N GLU A 863 0.80 7.62 -56.58
CA GLU A 863 0.39 6.25 -56.26
C GLU A 863 -0.83 6.27 -55.34
N VAL A 864 -1.89 5.57 -55.75
CA VAL A 864 -3.03 5.25 -54.89
C VAL A 864 -2.55 4.16 -53.95
N LEU A 865 -2.43 4.48 -52.66
CA LEU A 865 -1.96 3.55 -51.65
C LEU A 865 -3.03 2.49 -51.36
N GLU A 866 -2.64 1.22 -51.46
CA GLU A 866 -3.48 0.01 -51.44
C GLU A 866 -3.78 -0.43 -50.00
N TYR A 867 -5.04 -0.71 -49.67
CA TYR A 867 -5.47 -1.06 -48.29
C TYR A 867 -5.46 -2.54 -47.97
N VAL A 868 -5.01 -2.86 -46.76
CA VAL A 868 -5.09 -4.20 -46.17
C VAL A 868 -6.32 -4.30 -45.26
N THR A 869 -7.21 -5.23 -45.58
CA THR A 869 -8.28 -5.73 -44.70
C THR A 869 -7.69 -6.65 -43.63
N ALA A 870 -7.38 -6.12 -42.45
CA ALA A 870 -7.46 -6.88 -41.21
C ALA A 870 -8.58 -6.23 -40.39
N ALA A 871 -9.42 -7.06 -39.75
CA ALA A 871 -10.56 -6.57 -38.97
C ALA A 871 -10.08 -5.59 -37.90
N SER A 872 -10.44 -4.31 -38.05
CA SER A 872 -10.42 -3.35 -36.96
C SER A 872 -11.38 -3.87 -35.89
N THR A 873 -10.87 -4.11 -34.68
CA THR A 873 -11.68 -4.44 -33.51
C THR A 873 -12.40 -3.22 -32.93
N LEU A 874 -12.14 -2.02 -33.46
CA LEU A 874 -12.97 -0.84 -33.25
C LEU A 874 -14.15 -0.90 -34.25
N LEU A 875 -15.31 -1.35 -33.79
CA LEU A 875 -16.60 -1.31 -34.51
C LEU A 875 -16.95 0.16 -34.84
N GLU A 876 -17.27 0.53 -36.08
CA GLU A 876 -18.61 0.39 -36.69
C GLU A 876 -18.56 0.26 -38.23
N THR A 877 -19.61 -0.35 -38.79
CA THR A 877 -19.77 -0.91 -40.15
C THR A 877 -20.20 0.10 -41.23
N ASP A 878 -19.57 0.04 -42.41
CA ASP A 878 -20.22 0.37 -43.71
C ASP A 878 -19.73 -0.58 -44.85
N PRO A 879 -20.63 -1.33 -45.53
CA PRO A 879 -20.30 -2.27 -46.62
C PRO A 879 -19.91 -1.67 -47.99
N ALA A 880 -19.79 -0.35 -48.18
CA ALA A 880 -19.70 0.24 -49.53
C ALA A 880 -18.29 0.61 -50.08
N GLY A 881 -17.22 0.54 -49.30
CA GLY A 881 -15.84 0.34 -49.79
C GLY A 881 -15.08 1.52 -50.46
N LEU A 882 -13.73 1.40 -50.38
CA LEU A 882 -12.60 2.17 -50.96
C LEU A 882 -11.85 3.09 -49.95
N GLN A 883 -10.59 2.75 -49.60
CA GLN A 883 -9.80 3.26 -48.45
C GLN A 883 -8.42 3.88 -48.89
N ALA A 884 -7.84 4.91 -48.20
CA ALA A 884 -6.58 5.70 -48.54
C ALA A 884 -5.44 5.88 -47.44
N GLU A 885 -4.17 5.37 -47.54
CA GLU A 885 -3.30 4.94 -46.38
C GLU A 885 -2.96 6.07 -45.41
N ALA A 886 -3.42 5.98 -44.15
CA ALA A 886 -3.05 6.92 -43.09
C ALA A 886 -3.01 6.30 -41.67
N GLY A 887 -1.85 6.45 -41.02
CA GLY A 887 -1.60 6.76 -39.61
C GLY A 887 -2.17 5.97 -38.43
N ALA A 888 -2.95 4.92 -38.63
CA ALA A 888 -3.46 4.08 -37.52
C ALA A 888 -2.89 2.64 -37.55
N LYS A 889 -1.77 2.44 -38.25
CA LYS A 889 -1.19 1.11 -38.45
C LYS A 889 -0.42 0.66 -37.22
N GLY A 890 -0.73 -0.53 -36.72
CA GLY A 890 -0.04 -1.14 -35.57
C GLY A 890 -0.36 -0.48 -34.23
N LEU A 891 -1.37 0.39 -34.16
CA LEU A 891 -1.80 0.97 -32.89
C LEU A 891 -2.59 -0.05 -32.08
N HIS A 892 -2.28 -0.16 -30.79
CA HIS A 892 -3.02 -0.99 -29.85
C HIS A 892 -3.84 -0.10 -28.91
N TYR A 893 -5.18 -0.22 -28.96
CA TYR A 893 -6.05 0.42 -27.98
C TYR A 893 -5.97 -0.35 -26.67
N ILE A 894 -5.32 0.23 -25.67
CA ILE A 894 -5.12 -0.39 -24.36
C ILE A 894 -6.44 -0.40 -23.61
N GLN A 895 -6.90 -1.59 -23.22
CA GLN A 895 -8.03 -1.76 -22.32
C GLN A 895 -7.59 -1.55 -20.87
N SER A 896 -8.48 -1.05 -20.02
CA SER A 896 -8.15 -0.81 -18.61
C SER A 896 -7.81 -2.09 -17.83
N SER A 897 -8.23 -3.27 -18.32
CA SER A 897 -7.83 -4.58 -17.79
C SER A 897 -6.44 -5.06 -18.21
N GLU A 898 -5.82 -4.43 -19.21
CA GLU A 898 -4.48 -4.78 -19.71
C GLU A 898 -3.37 -4.06 -18.93
N VAL A 899 -3.69 -3.11 -18.05
CA VAL A 899 -2.69 -2.31 -17.32
C VAL A 899 -3.11 -2.08 -15.88
N GLY A 900 -2.23 -1.49 -15.07
CA GLY A 900 -2.44 -1.33 -13.65
C GLY A 900 -2.20 -2.61 -12.85
N VAL A 901 -2.64 -2.59 -11.58
CA VAL A 901 -2.33 -3.64 -10.61
C VAL A 901 -2.88 -5.01 -11.06
N GLY A 902 -2.05 -6.04 -10.96
CA GLY A 902 -2.36 -7.42 -11.34
C GLY A 902 -2.20 -7.71 -12.84
N SER A 903 -1.93 -6.71 -13.68
CA SER A 903 -1.74 -6.95 -15.11
C SER A 903 -0.45 -7.72 -15.39
N THR A 904 -0.56 -8.74 -16.24
CA THR A 904 0.57 -9.48 -16.84
C THR A 904 0.74 -9.18 -18.32
N TRP A 905 -0.13 -8.33 -18.89
CA TRP A 905 -0.12 -8.02 -20.32
C TRP A 905 1.20 -7.35 -20.72
N LYS A 906 1.67 -7.71 -21.91
CA LYS A 906 2.83 -7.11 -22.56
C LYS A 906 2.46 -6.90 -24.02
N ILE A 907 2.90 -5.78 -24.60
CA ILE A 907 2.71 -5.54 -26.02
C ILE A 907 3.32 -6.70 -26.82
N GLN A 908 2.54 -7.28 -27.72
CA GLN A 908 3.05 -8.26 -28.68
C GLN A 908 3.46 -7.46 -29.93
N ASN A 909 4.76 -7.48 -30.27
CA ASN A 909 5.31 -6.77 -31.42
C ASN A 909 5.02 -7.52 -32.72
N ASP A 910 3.74 -7.76 -33.03
CA ASP A 910 3.30 -8.47 -34.24
C ASP A 910 2.93 -7.51 -35.37
#